data_AF-A0A9D5GZT1-F1
#
_entry.id   AF-A0A9D5GZT1-F1
#
_cell.length_a   1.000
_cell.length_b   1.000
_cell.length_c   1.000
_cell.angle_alpha   90.00
_cell.angle_beta   90.00
_cell.angle_gamma   90.00
#
_symmetry.space_group_name_H-M   'P 1'
#
loop_
_entity.id
_entity.type
_entity.pdbx_description
1 polymer ?
#
loop_
_entity_poly.entity_id
_entity_poly.type
_entity_poly.pdbx_seq_one_letter_code
_entity_poly.pdbx_strand_id
1 'polypeptide(L)'
;MMESFTVLNGGGERVCENGFKEEGDSLGDHILEEMESFFLDIDERLIISRMVSDSVIKGVVNAVEEQAAERIAQKESEVVGLKEKLGSLCVGLDETKKMWYSVRCNGPREDVAHRCLDGFMEKNGAMKPVDSLKLELHEQLNQLRKEINKIRGPSSLRRFSSGSDLVGLGGILQENVPGRWIYVDKAFDSLKDTMDSFCRRIETMDRLSKATTHSEWQEEQEFQLEIEWMVVRNRIQSLQQEFEQKLCGVCESESRNSCNQFKEISSLRQDLDSIFRTLAVYETGTLISHGSLEHTEDWCHNKRAEHIHLKLSTDHLPASTVEENGKHEDSKITKPDNLDSASLKSMSKDDLITYITKMRRNHESQVQEKTEENFCLRRELLNLKERGSSFSLKKDKDFDLLKKKIPDVVSKLNEILDGNEKLRQFSENIESLNSFKDRLDFLQTENHQLKDMLTDKNKEVKSLSSQLSVAMEKSSQQQLTEESLLRTVQKLEDDVGDAHAEVSTIQDVYKCLLEDMESKCRFITEDLHLKSGFMQEIYEVILKDTVDSVQASNGLKIEEANIKSVMMQGLLDINQIIFKEALVDADEALKHKASENKKLIYEIHTLKSKVEEKENLIKGAADALEQEKRKMESASEELDNLRAQADSQQKWIVENSKELGVTKSNLVAAAKEIEKYIKQIYELDQNLEQKRNELGEIDKERRELCAVIEKQQDALKCNEAKERETTKQMESTVNLVHKLLTMVTDLEASVNEDISRNCSRLESMSSEFCFLKNKASALKTMGLVYKQRLETKSSNLANAEAEVDLLGDEVDTLLRLLERIYVALDHYSHILQHYPGIMEILKLVRKELTGDSRKHH
;
A
#
# COMPACT_ATOMS: atom_id res chain seq x y z
N MET A 1 42.61 32.93 41.92
CA MET A 1 41.99 33.94 42.80
C MET A 1 41.47 33.18 44.02
N MET A 2 42.07 33.43 45.19
CA MET A 2 41.81 32.88 46.55
C MET A 2 41.93 31.36 46.75
N GLU A 3 43.07 30.83 47.22
CA GLU A 3 43.60 30.75 48.63
C GLU A 3 43.00 29.53 49.38
N SER A 4 43.67 28.37 49.46
CA SER A 4 44.77 27.95 50.37
C SER A 4 44.49 28.12 51.87
N PHE A 5 44.46 27.03 52.64
CA PHE A 5 45.25 26.89 53.88
C PHE A 5 45.32 25.44 54.38
N THR A 6 46.55 24.96 54.48
CA THR A 6 47.07 23.77 55.16
C THR A 6 47.17 23.99 56.67
N VAL A 7 46.94 22.97 57.49
CA VAL A 7 47.63 22.78 58.79
C VAL A 7 47.87 21.30 59.07
N LEU A 8 49.15 20.94 59.12
CA LEU A 8 49.73 19.75 59.75
C LEU A 8 49.88 20.00 61.26
N ASN A 9 49.63 19.00 62.11
CA ASN A 9 50.55 18.74 63.23
C ASN A 9 50.42 17.32 63.78
N GLY A 10 51.56 16.65 63.94
CA GLY A 10 51.71 15.41 64.69
C GLY A 10 52.27 15.68 66.10
N GLY A 11 52.26 14.64 66.94
CA GLY A 11 52.92 14.65 68.24
C GLY A 11 52.31 13.62 69.18
N GLY A 12 53.00 12.48 69.36
CA GLY A 12 52.64 11.47 70.36
C GLY A 12 53.34 11.69 71.70
N GLU A 13 52.81 11.10 72.76
CA GLU A 13 53.61 10.61 73.89
C GLU A 13 52.84 9.55 74.71
N ARG A 14 53.59 8.58 75.22
CA ARG A 14 53.15 7.35 75.90
C ARG A 14 52.96 7.57 77.41
N VAL A 15 51.97 6.90 77.99
CA VAL A 15 52.01 6.40 79.38
C VAL A 15 51.31 5.03 79.43
N CYS A 16 51.99 4.02 79.98
CA CYS A 16 51.48 2.67 80.20
C CYS A 16 50.83 2.54 81.58
N GLU A 17 49.66 1.92 81.67
CA GLU A 17 49.21 1.22 82.88
C GLU A 17 48.27 0.06 82.49
N ASN A 18 48.60 -1.14 82.99
CA ASN A 18 47.98 -2.42 82.64
C ASN A 18 46.59 -2.60 83.29
N GLY A 19 45.69 -3.27 82.57
CA GLY A 19 44.62 -4.05 83.21
C GLY A 19 43.35 -4.22 82.37
N PHE A 20 43.26 -5.37 81.68
CA PHE A 20 42.05 -6.03 81.14
C PHE A 20 41.12 -5.19 80.25
N LYS A 21 41.21 -5.40 78.93
CA LYS A 21 40.14 -5.07 77.97
C LYS A 21 39.72 -6.31 77.19
N GLU A 22 38.42 -6.52 77.13
CA GLU A 22 37.73 -7.42 76.22
C GLU A 22 38.10 -7.06 74.78
N GLU A 23 38.84 -7.94 74.09
CA GLU A 23 39.01 -7.88 72.64
C GLU A 23 37.78 -8.54 72.00
N GLY A 24 36.72 -7.75 71.82
CA GLY A 24 35.47 -8.16 71.18
C GLY A 24 34.99 -7.24 70.06
N ASP A 25 35.64 -6.09 69.82
CA ASP A 25 35.07 -5.04 68.94
C ASP A 25 35.95 -4.62 67.74
N SER A 26 37.13 -5.20 67.52
CA SER A 26 38.04 -4.76 66.44
C SER A 26 37.76 -5.35 65.05
N LEU A 27 36.97 -6.42 64.93
CA LEU A 27 36.72 -7.09 63.65
C LEU A 27 35.55 -6.46 62.88
N GLY A 28 34.56 -5.93 63.59
CA GLY A 28 33.38 -5.29 63.00
C GLY A 28 33.71 -3.99 62.29
N ASP A 29 34.52 -3.14 62.92
CA ASP A 29 34.92 -1.84 62.37
C ASP A 29 35.78 -1.99 61.11
N HIS A 30 36.65 -3.02 61.05
CA HIS A 30 37.49 -3.26 59.88
C HIS A 30 36.69 -3.77 58.67
N ILE A 31 35.67 -4.60 58.90
CA ILE A 31 34.75 -5.06 57.85
C ILE A 31 33.87 -3.90 57.37
N LEU A 32 33.44 -3.01 58.27
CA LEU A 32 32.63 -1.85 57.91
C LEU A 32 33.42 -0.87 57.05
N GLU A 33 34.69 -0.64 57.38
CA GLU A 33 35.61 0.22 56.61
C GLU A 33 35.96 -0.40 55.25
N GLU A 34 36.14 -1.73 55.16
CA GLU A 34 36.29 -2.44 53.88
C GLU A 34 35.01 -2.36 53.02
N MET A 35 33.83 -2.47 53.63
CA MET A 35 32.56 -2.35 52.91
C MET A 35 32.32 -0.91 52.43
N GLU A 36 32.61 0.10 53.24
CA GLU A 36 32.55 1.51 52.81
C GLU A 36 33.53 1.81 51.68
N SER A 37 34.77 1.28 51.75
CA SER A 37 35.74 1.39 50.66
C SER A 37 35.27 0.70 49.37
N PHE A 38 34.57 -0.44 49.48
CA PHE A 38 34.03 -1.16 48.33
C PHE A 38 32.87 -0.41 47.66
N PHE A 39 31.98 0.20 48.44
CA PHE A 39 30.90 1.03 47.90
C PHE A 39 31.43 2.31 47.25
N LEU A 40 32.48 2.91 47.79
CA LEU A 40 33.18 4.04 47.17
C LEU A 40 33.82 3.66 45.81
N ASP A 41 34.48 2.50 45.71
CA ASP A 41 35.02 2.01 44.42
C ASP A 41 33.90 1.74 43.39
N ILE A 42 32.75 1.22 43.83
CA ILE A 42 31.58 1.04 42.95
C ILE A 42 31.05 2.38 42.45
N ASP A 43 30.91 3.38 43.32
CA ASP A 43 30.43 4.71 42.94
C ASP A 43 31.41 5.41 41.99
N GLU A 44 32.73 5.32 42.23
CA GLU A 44 33.74 5.84 41.32
C GLU A 44 33.69 5.17 39.95
N ARG A 45 33.54 3.83 39.90
CA ARG A 45 33.39 3.09 38.64
C ARG A 45 32.10 3.43 37.91
N LEU A 46 31.01 3.68 38.63
CA LEU A 46 29.74 4.13 38.06
C LEU A 46 29.85 5.53 37.45
N ILE A 47 30.54 6.45 38.13
CA ILE A 47 30.83 7.79 37.62
C ILE A 47 31.68 7.71 36.35
N ILE A 48 32.75 6.92 36.36
CA ILE A 48 33.62 6.71 35.19
C ILE A 48 32.81 6.08 34.04
N SER A 49 32.01 5.05 34.32
CA SER A 49 31.15 4.39 33.31
C SER A 49 30.15 5.37 32.69
N ARG A 50 29.55 6.24 33.51
CA ARG A 50 28.65 7.31 33.03
C ARG A 50 29.39 8.34 32.18
N MET A 51 30.57 8.78 32.62
CA MET A 51 31.39 9.74 31.85
C MET A 51 31.85 9.15 30.51
N VAL A 52 32.21 7.88 30.47
CA VAL A 52 32.61 7.18 29.24
C VAL A 52 31.41 7.01 28.31
N SER A 53 30.25 6.58 28.82
CA SER A 53 29.04 6.44 28.01
C SER A 53 28.55 7.78 27.46
N ASP A 54 28.53 8.85 28.26
CA ASP A 54 28.21 10.20 27.80
C ASP A 54 29.21 10.70 26.73
N SER A 55 30.50 10.38 26.89
CA SER A 55 31.53 10.72 25.89
C SER A 55 31.37 9.94 24.59
N VAL A 56 31.03 8.64 24.66
CA VAL A 56 30.76 7.81 23.48
C VAL A 56 29.50 8.30 22.77
N ILE A 57 28.41 8.55 23.51
CA ILE A 57 27.16 9.07 22.94
C ILE A 57 27.41 10.42 22.27
N LYS A 58 28.14 11.33 22.92
CA LYS A 58 28.50 12.62 22.34
C LYS A 58 29.37 12.48 21.09
N GLY A 59 30.32 11.55 21.07
CA GLY A 59 31.13 11.23 19.89
C GLY A 59 30.29 10.70 18.73
N VAL A 60 29.33 9.82 19.00
CA VAL A 60 28.39 9.29 17.99
C VAL A 60 27.48 10.39 17.47
N VAL A 61 26.91 11.23 18.34
CA VAL A 61 26.05 12.35 17.94
C VAL A 61 26.81 13.34 17.06
N ASN A 62 28.02 13.73 17.46
CA ASN A 62 28.84 14.64 16.65
C ASN A 62 29.19 14.03 15.27
N ALA A 63 29.51 12.74 15.20
CA ALA A 63 29.78 12.07 13.93
C ALA A 63 28.54 12.01 13.03
N VAL A 64 27.36 11.81 13.61
CA VAL A 64 26.09 11.84 12.88
C VAL A 64 25.74 13.26 12.41
N GLU A 65 25.97 14.27 13.24
CA GLU A 65 25.80 15.68 12.86
C GLU A 65 26.72 16.08 11.71
N GLU A 66 28.00 15.68 11.76
CA GLU A 66 28.97 15.95 10.70
C GLU A 66 28.60 15.22 9.39
N GLN A 67 28.18 13.96 9.48
CA GLN A 67 27.69 13.20 8.33
C GLN A 67 26.41 13.82 7.71
N ALA A 68 25.52 14.36 8.55
CA ALA A 68 24.32 15.04 8.09
C ALA A 68 24.68 16.36 7.39
N ALA A 69 25.61 17.14 7.97
CA ALA A 69 26.08 18.39 7.36
C ALA A 69 26.77 18.15 6.01
N GLU A 70 27.59 17.10 5.89
CA GLU A 70 28.23 16.72 4.62
C GLU A 70 27.19 16.34 3.55
N ARG A 71 26.17 15.56 3.91
CA ARG A 71 25.07 15.21 2.99
C ARG A 71 24.25 16.42 2.56
N ILE A 72 24.00 17.36 3.46
CA ILE A 72 23.30 18.61 3.13
C ILE A 72 24.15 19.41 2.14
N ALA A 73 25.44 19.61 2.41
CA ALA A 73 26.34 20.34 1.51
C ALA A 73 26.46 19.66 0.13
N GLN A 74 26.50 18.32 0.08
CA GLN A 74 26.48 17.56 -1.16
C GLN A 74 25.19 17.81 -1.95
N LYS A 75 24.04 17.77 -1.28
CA LYS A 75 22.73 18.02 -1.92
C LYS A 75 22.56 19.46 -2.37
N GLU A 76 23.06 20.44 -1.62
CA GLU A 76 23.08 21.84 -2.04
C GLU A 76 23.94 22.03 -3.29
N SER A 77 25.10 21.36 -3.38
CA SER A 77 25.93 21.36 -4.59
C SER A 77 25.22 20.73 -5.80
N GLU A 78 24.50 19.62 -5.61
CA GLU A 78 23.66 19.02 -6.66
C GLU A 78 22.55 19.97 -7.13
N VAL A 79 21.89 20.68 -6.22
CA VAL A 79 20.86 21.68 -6.55
C VAL A 79 21.45 22.85 -7.33
N VAL A 80 22.65 23.33 -6.97
CA VAL A 80 23.34 24.36 -7.73
C VAL A 80 23.69 23.87 -9.14
N GLY A 81 24.17 22.63 -9.29
CA GLY A 81 24.46 22.03 -10.60
C GLY A 81 23.21 21.81 -11.46
N LEU A 82 22.07 21.48 -10.84
CA LEU A 82 20.77 21.39 -11.52
C LEU A 82 20.28 22.78 -11.94
N LYS A 83 20.48 23.81 -11.11
CA LYS A 83 20.15 25.20 -11.43
C LYS A 83 21.00 25.76 -12.57
N GLU A 84 22.29 25.42 -12.64
CA GLU A 84 23.15 25.74 -13.78
C GLU A 84 22.70 25.00 -15.05
N LYS A 85 22.32 23.72 -14.96
CA LYS A 85 21.74 22.98 -16.09
C LYS A 85 20.43 23.62 -16.58
N LEU A 86 19.57 24.06 -15.67
CA LEU A 86 18.34 24.79 -16.01
C LEU A 86 18.64 26.15 -16.68
N GLY A 87 19.67 26.85 -16.20
CA GLY A 87 20.18 28.07 -16.82
C GLY A 87 20.73 27.83 -18.22
N SER A 88 21.42 26.71 -18.46
CA SER A 88 21.99 26.35 -19.76
C SER A 88 20.93 25.97 -20.81
N LEU A 89 19.76 25.49 -20.39
CA LEU A 89 18.61 25.22 -21.26
C LEU A 89 17.90 26.51 -21.74
N CYS A 90 18.15 27.66 -21.11
CA CYS A 90 17.61 28.96 -21.52
C CYS A 90 18.50 29.75 -22.51
N VAL A 91 19.62 29.19 -22.96
CA VAL A 91 20.59 29.90 -23.83
C VAL A 91 20.11 30.03 -25.30
N GLY A 92 18.96 29.46 -25.66
CA GLY A 92 18.45 29.47 -27.05
C GLY A 92 17.60 30.67 -27.47
N LEU A 93 17.40 31.70 -26.63
CA LEU A 93 16.35 32.71 -26.86
C LEU A 93 16.80 34.17 -26.65
N ASP A 94 18.06 34.49 -26.98
CA ASP A 94 18.66 35.80 -26.68
C ASP A 94 18.94 36.69 -27.91
N GLU A 95 18.01 36.75 -28.86
CA GLU A 95 18.01 37.83 -29.88
C GLU A 95 16.76 38.72 -29.86
N THR A 96 15.67 38.35 -29.18
CA THR A 96 14.43 39.15 -29.15
C THR A 96 14.28 40.00 -27.89
N LYS A 97 15.06 39.77 -26.83
CA LYS A 97 15.01 40.55 -25.58
C LYS A 97 15.80 41.86 -25.59
N LYS A 98 16.66 42.10 -26.58
CA LYS A 98 17.47 43.34 -26.67
C LYS A 98 16.68 44.59 -27.08
N MET A 99 15.42 44.47 -27.50
CA MET A 99 14.63 45.63 -27.93
C MET A 99 13.85 46.33 -26.80
N TRP A 100 13.79 45.75 -25.59
CA TRP A 100 12.91 46.24 -24.51
C TRP A 100 13.55 47.25 -23.55
N TYR A 101 14.85 47.56 -23.69
CA TYR A 101 15.55 48.46 -22.76
C TYR A 101 15.96 49.84 -23.31
N SER A 102 15.67 50.17 -24.57
CA SER A 102 16.20 51.41 -25.19
C SER A 102 15.34 52.67 -25.06
N VAL A 103 14.34 52.72 -24.16
CA VAL A 103 13.64 53.98 -23.85
C VAL A 103 13.62 54.21 -22.34
N ARG A 104 14.80 54.43 -21.77
CA ARG A 104 14.94 55.14 -20.50
C ARG A 104 15.84 56.36 -20.75
N CYS A 105 15.20 57.49 -21.03
CA CYS A 105 15.90 58.77 -21.04
C CYS A 105 16.43 59.09 -19.64
N ASN A 106 17.65 59.62 -19.64
CA ASN A 106 18.53 59.89 -18.51
C ASN A 106 17.96 60.87 -17.47
N GLY A 107 18.26 60.59 -16.20
CA GLY A 107 18.21 61.55 -15.08
C GLY A 107 18.57 60.86 -13.77
N PRO A 108 19.66 61.24 -13.07
CA PRO A 108 20.09 60.55 -11.85
C PRO A 108 19.49 61.17 -10.58
N ARG A 109 19.47 60.35 -9.53
CA ARG A 109 19.16 60.58 -8.10
C ARG A 109 17.75 60.25 -7.60
N GLU A 110 17.71 59.09 -6.94
CA GLU A 110 17.33 58.87 -5.53
C GLU A 110 15.95 59.34 -5.04
N ASP A 111 15.26 58.36 -4.42
CA ASP A 111 14.34 58.53 -3.28
C ASP A 111 12.86 58.92 -3.48
N VAL A 112 12.19 58.45 -4.54
CA VAL A 112 10.69 58.46 -4.53
C VAL A 112 10.01 57.23 -5.16
N ALA A 113 10.75 56.28 -5.77
CA ALA A 113 10.13 55.22 -6.57
C ALA A 113 9.53 54.03 -5.78
N HIS A 114 9.52 54.07 -4.43
CA HIS A 114 8.89 53.03 -3.61
C HIS A 114 7.51 53.40 -3.05
N ARG A 115 6.93 54.55 -3.42
CA ARG A 115 5.62 54.97 -2.90
C ARG A 115 4.45 54.94 -3.89
N CYS A 116 4.65 54.44 -5.11
CA CYS A 116 3.59 54.46 -6.14
C CYS A 116 2.99 53.09 -6.48
N LEU A 117 3.58 51.98 -5.98
CA LEU A 117 3.09 50.61 -6.24
C LEU A 117 2.36 49.98 -5.05
N ASP A 118 2.44 50.59 -3.86
CA ASP A 118 1.83 50.05 -2.63
C ASP A 118 0.40 50.59 -2.37
N GLY A 119 -0.07 51.55 -3.19
CA GLY A 119 -1.40 52.15 -3.04
C GLY A 119 -2.53 51.49 -3.84
N PHE A 120 -2.24 50.43 -4.61
CA PHE A 120 -3.21 49.86 -5.56
C PHE A 120 -3.66 48.42 -5.26
N MET A 121 -3.09 47.79 -4.23
CA MET A 121 -3.35 46.37 -3.92
C MET A 121 -4.00 46.14 -2.55
N GLU A 122 -4.61 47.17 -1.95
CA GLU A 122 -5.35 47.01 -0.70
C GLU A 122 -6.78 47.58 -0.77
N LYS A 123 -7.69 46.70 -1.18
CA LYS A 123 -9.08 46.49 -0.68
C LYS A 123 -9.98 46.02 -1.80
N ASN A 124 -10.42 44.76 -1.69
CA ASN A 124 -11.68 44.19 -2.17
C ASN A 124 -12.61 45.12 -2.97
N GLY A 125 -12.18 45.47 -4.18
CA GLY A 125 -12.96 46.17 -5.17
C GLY A 125 -12.50 45.61 -6.49
N ALA A 126 -13.38 44.83 -7.14
CA ALA A 126 -13.12 44.31 -8.46
C ALA A 126 -12.60 45.44 -9.36
N MET A 127 -11.40 45.27 -9.90
CA MET A 127 -10.86 46.12 -10.95
C MET A 127 -11.94 46.20 -12.03
N LYS A 128 -12.49 47.40 -12.28
CA LYS A 128 -13.58 47.56 -13.24
C LYS A 128 -13.13 46.94 -14.58
N PRO A 129 -13.95 46.09 -15.22
CA PRO A 129 -13.57 45.49 -16.50
C PRO A 129 -13.22 46.58 -17.51
N VAL A 130 -12.23 46.33 -18.37
CA VAL A 130 -11.75 47.28 -19.40
C VAL A 130 -12.91 47.84 -20.23
N ASP A 131 -13.95 47.03 -20.44
CA ASP A 131 -15.20 47.42 -21.09
C ASP A 131 -15.94 48.55 -20.37
N SER A 132 -15.96 48.55 -19.03
CA SER A 132 -16.55 49.61 -18.23
C SER A 132 -15.75 50.92 -18.34
N LEU A 133 -14.43 50.84 -18.44
CA LEU A 133 -13.56 52.00 -18.63
C LEU A 133 -13.77 52.63 -20.01
N LYS A 134 -13.91 51.79 -21.05
CA LYS A 134 -14.20 52.20 -22.43
C LYS A 134 -15.56 52.89 -22.55
N LEU A 135 -16.59 52.36 -21.89
CA LEU A 135 -17.92 52.94 -21.86
C LEU A 135 -17.93 54.31 -21.17
N GLU A 136 -17.23 54.43 -20.04
CA GLU A 136 -17.14 55.68 -19.28
C GLU A 136 -16.33 56.75 -20.04
N LEU A 137 -15.26 56.37 -20.74
CA LEU A 137 -14.50 57.27 -21.61
C LEU A 137 -15.32 57.76 -22.82
N HIS A 138 -16.09 56.89 -23.48
CA HIS A 138 -16.97 57.30 -24.58
C HIS A 138 -18.09 58.21 -24.12
N GLU A 139 -18.66 57.98 -22.94
CA GLU A 139 -19.71 58.84 -22.38
C GLU A 139 -19.17 60.26 -22.10
N GLN A 140 -17.96 60.36 -21.54
CA GLN A 140 -17.28 61.64 -21.32
C GLN A 140 -16.96 62.37 -22.64
N LEU A 141 -16.48 61.66 -23.67
CA LEU A 141 -16.26 62.21 -25.02
C LEU A 141 -17.58 62.72 -25.62
N ASN A 142 -18.65 61.93 -25.55
CA ASN A 142 -19.96 62.32 -26.09
C ASN A 142 -20.55 63.53 -25.35
N GLN A 143 -20.33 63.62 -24.04
CA GLN A 143 -20.73 64.78 -23.25
C GLN A 143 -19.93 66.03 -23.66
N LEU A 144 -18.62 65.90 -23.86
CA LEU A 144 -17.78 66.98 -24.38
C LEU A 144 -18.25 67.44 -25.78
N ARG A 145 -18.64 66.51 -26.65
CA ARG A 145 -19.21 66.84 -27.97
C ARG A 145 -20.52 67.61 -27.88
N LYS A 146 -21.40 67.22 -26.93
CA LYS A 146 -22.65 67.94 -26.66
C LYS A 146 -22.39 69.36 -26.17
N GLU A 147 -21.41 69.56 -25.29
CA GLU A 147 -21.01 70.90 -24.82
C GLU A 147 -20.39 71.74 -25.94
N ILE A 148 -19.53 71.17 -26.79
CA ILE A 148 -18.99 71.85 -27.98
C ILE A 148 -20.12 72.29 -28.92
N ASN A 149 -21.12 71.42 -29.14
CA ASN A 149 -22.28 71.74 -29.98
C ASN A 149 -23.20 72.82 -29.36
N LYS A 150 -23.27 72.92 -28.03
CA LYS A 150 -23.98 74.02 -27.35
C LYS A 150 -23.25 75.36 -27.53
N ILE A 151 -21.92 75.36 -27.47
CA ILE A 151 -21.08 76.55 -27.71
C ILE A 151 -21.19 77.01 -29.17
N ARG A 152 -21.41 76.08 -30.12
CA ARG A 152 -21.58 76.36 -31.54
C ARG A 152 -22.82 77.23 -31.85
N GLY A 153 -23.84 77.22 -31.00
CA GLY A 153 -25.07 78.01 -31.13
C GLY A 153 -25.94 77.63 -32.35
N PRO A 154 -27.26 77.89 -32.32
CA PRO A 154 -28.14 77.60 -33.46
C PRO A 154 -28.10 78.75 -34.48
N SER A 155 -27.24 78.66 -35.48
CA SER A 155 -27.25 79.53 -36.67
C SER A 155 -26.70 78.73 -37.85
N SER A 156 -27.32 78.60 -39.02
CA SER A 156 -28.41 79.35 -39.67
C SER A 156 -29.05 78.46 -40.75
N LEU A 157 -30.36 78.22 -40.73
CA LEU A 157 -31.07 77.83 -41.95
C LEU A 157 -32.59 78.07 -41.83
N ARG A 158 -33.03 79.29 -42.13
CA ARG A 158 -34.33 79.48 -42.78
C ARG A 158 -34.41 80.86 -43.43
N ARG A 159 -34.19 80.89 -44.75
CA ARG A 159 -34.85 81.86 -45.62
C ARG A 159 -34.96 81.26 -47.02
N PHE A 160 -36.12 80.69 -47.31
CA PHE A 160 -36.53 80.46 -48.69
C PHE A 160 -37.32 81.68 -49.17
N SER A 161 -37.16 81.96 -50.46
CA SER A 161 -38.02 82.71 -51.38
C SER A 161 -37.60 84.12 -51.79
N SER A 162 -37.72 84.26 -53.12
CA SER A 162 -37.88 85.44 -53.96
C SER A 162 -36.64 86.22 -54.38
N GLY A 163 -36.34 86.11 -55.67
CA GLY A 163 -35.49 87.06 -56.37
C GLY A 163 -36.16 88.42 -56.52
N SER A 164 -35.36 89.46 -56.46
CA SER A 164 -35.44 90.62 -57.34
C SER A 164 -34.11 91.39 -57.26
N ASP A 165 -33.74 91.97 -58.39
CA ASP A 165 -32.51 92.70 -58.64
C ASP A 165 -32.25 93.94 -57.76
N LEU A 166 -31.00 94.41 -57.90
CA LEU A 166 -30.48 95.79 -57.79
C LEU A 166 -29.92 96.28 -56.43
N VAL A 167 -28.57 96.32 -56.41
CA VAL A 167 -27.69 97.47 -56.11
C VAL A 167 -27.69 98.08 -54.71
N GLY A 168 -26.50 98.08 -54.11
CA GLY A 168 -25.94 99.32 -53.54
C GLY A 168 -25.56 99.32 -52.07
N LEU A 169 -24.26 99.11 -51.82
CA LEU A 169 -23.42 99.71 -50.76
C LEU A 169 -23.75 99.41 -49.28
N GLY A 170 -22.86 98.63 -48.66
CA GLY A 170 -22.74 98.56 -47.20
C GLY A 170 -21.74 97.50 -46.74
N GLY A 171 -20.47 97.60 -47.14
CA GLY A 171 -19.41 96.83 -46.50
C GLY A 171 -19.17 97.31 -45.07
N ILE A 172 -19.05 96.38 -44.13
CA ILE A 172 -18.02 96.28 -43.07
C ILE A 172 -18.43 95.11 -42.15
N LEU A 173 -17.46 94.22 -41.89
CA LEU A 173 -17.48 92.98 -41.07
C LEU A 173 -17.66 91.67 -41.83
N GLN A 174 -16.57 91.25 -42.45
CA GLN A 174 -16.27 89.87 -42.79
C GLN A 174 -15.91 89.12 -41.49
N GLU A 175 -16.84 88.35 -40.91
CA GLU A 175 -16.53 87.44 -39.80
C GLU A 175 -16.28 86.02 -40.35
N ASN A 176 -15.00 85.69 -40.51
CA ASN A 176 -14.48 84.38 -40.91
C ASN A 176 -14.67 83.32 -39.81
N VAL A 177 -15.89 82.85 -39.55
CA VAL A 177 -16.18 81.91 -38.44
C VAL A 177 -16.45 80.44 -38.86
N PRO A 178 -16.85 80.05 -40.10
CA PRO A 178 -17.18 78.64 -40.36
C PRO A 178 -15.97 77.69 -40.37
N GLY A 179 -14.79 78.16 -40.77
CA GLY A 179 -13.61 77.31 -41.00
C GLY A 179 -12.90 76.80 -39.73
N ARG A 180 -13.00 77.52 -38.59
CA ARG A 180 -12.32 77.13 -37.35
C ARG A 180 -12.96 75.91 -36.66
N TRP A 181 -14.27 75.74 -36.79
CA TRP A 181 -14.99 74.61 -36.18
C TRP A 181 -14.70 73.27 -36.86
N ILE A 182 -14.35 73.29 -38.16
CA ILE A 182 -13.93 72.09 -38.89
C ILE A 182 -12.62 71.53 -38.30
N TYR A 183 -11.68 72.39 -37.89
CA TYR A 183 -10.46 71.95 -37.22
C TYR A 183 -10.72 71.38 -35.83
N VAL A 184 -11.71 71.92 -35.11
CA VAL A 184 -12.12 71.41 -33.78
C VAL A 184 -12.80 70.04 -33.92
N ASP A 185 -13.69 69.88 -34.90
CA ASP A 185 -14.34 68.60 -35.21
C ASP A 185 -13.28 67.55 -35.61
N LYS A 186 -12.31 67.92 -36.47
CA LYS A 186 -11.22 67.03 -36.89
C LYS A 186 -10.26 66.65 -35.75
N ALA A 187 -9.99 67.58 -34.82
CA ALA A 187 -9.17 67.31 -33.64
C ALA A 187 -9.90 66.40 -32.64
N PHE A 188 -11.22 66.56 -32.50
CA PHE A 188 -12.06 65.71 -31.66
C PHE A 188 -12.13 64.28 -32.23
N ASP A 189 -12.33 64.13 -33.54
CA ASP A 189 -12.32 62.82 -34.20
C ASP A 189 -10.93 62.15 -34.07
N SER A 190 -9.84 62.90 -34.24
CA SER A 190 -8.48 62.38 -34.01
C SER A 190 -8.24 61.95 -32.56
N LEU A 191 -8.79 62.67 -31.58
CA LEU A 191 -8.71 62.32 -30.16
C LEU A 191 -9.49 61.03 -29.87
N LYS A 192 -10.69 60.90 -30.45
CA LYS A 192 -11.51 59.70 -30.35
C LYS A 192 -10.79 58.49 -30.95
N ASP A 193 -10.21 58.63 -32.14
CA ASP A 193 -9.44 57.56 -32.80
C ASP A 193 -8.20 57.14 -31.99
N THR A 194 -7.53 58.12 -31.35
CA THR A 194 -6.38 57.87 -30.48
C THR A 194 -6.78 57.11 -29.22
N MET A 195 -7.91 57.46 -28.60
CA MET A 195 -8.46 56.76 -27.44
C MET A 195 -8.94 55.35 -27.79
N ASP A 196 -9.60 55.16 -28.93
CA ASP A 196 -10.02 53.84 -29.40
C ASP A 196 -8.81 52.92 -29.68
N SER A 197 -7.72 53.49 -30.22
CA SER A 197 -6.44 52.79 -30.39
C SER A 197 -5.82 52.37 -29.06
N PHE A 198 -5.88 53.24 -28.06
CA PHE A 198 -5.38 52.95 -26.71
C PHE A 198 -6.21 51.87 -26.00
N CYS A 199 -7.54 51.91 -26.09
CA CYS A 199 -8.42 50.87 -25.56
C CYS A 199 -8.15 49.51 -26.23
N ARG A 200 -7.98 49.46 -27.55
CA ARG A 200 -7.58 48.24 -28.26
C ARG A 200 -6.24 47.70 -27.79
N ARG A 201 -5.25 48.57 -27.51
CA ARG A 201 -3.94 48.15 -26.97
C ARG A 201 -4.07 47.54 -25.57
N ILE A 202 -4.87 48.13 -24.70
CA ILE A 202 -5.12 47.59 -23.35
C ILE A 202 -5.85 46.25 -23.44
N GLU A 203 -6.86 46.11 -24.29
CA GLU A 203 -7.56 44.85 -24.54
C GLU A 203 -6.59 43.76 -25.06
N THR A 204 -5.67 44.11 -25.96
CA THR A 204 -4.64 43.15 -26.42
C THR A 204 -3.67 42.77 -25.32
N MET A 205 -3.28 43.69 -24.43
CA MET A 205 -2.38 43.40 -23.32
C MET A 205 -3.05 42.55 -22.24
N ASP A 206 -4.34 42.78 -21.93
CA ASP A 206 -5.13 41.96 -21.00
C ASP A 206 -5.37 40.54 -21.54
N ARG A 207 -5.61 40.39 -22.84
CA ARG A 207 -5.67 39.07 -23.49
C ARG A 207 -4.33 38.35 -23.46
N LEU A 208 -3.24 39.06 -23.74
CA LEU A 208 -1.90 38.48 -23.72
C LEU A 208 -1.52 38.05 -22.30
N SER A 209 -1.80 38.88 -21.29
CA SER A 209 -1.51 38.56 -19.89
C SER A 209 -2.33 37.37 -19.42
N LYS A 210 -3.63 37.32 -19.73
CA LYS A 210 -4.48 36.17 -19.40
C LYS A 210 -4.00 34.89 -20.09
N ALA A 211 -3.58 34.98 -21.35
CA ALA A 211 -3.05 33.82 -22.08
C ALA A 211 -1.71 33.33 -21.50
N THR A 212 -0.80 34.24 -21.13
CA THR A 212 0.50 33.86 -20.54
C THR A 212 0.33 33.32 -19.11
N THR A 213 -0.43 33.99 -18.24
CA THR A 213 -0.65 33.51 -16.87
C THR A 213 -1.43 32.20 -16.82
N HIS A 214 -2.38 31.99 -17.75
CA HIS A 214 -3.13 30.73 -17.82
C HIS A 214 -2.27 29.59 -18.35
N SER A 215 -1.35 29.85 -19.30
CA SER A 215 -0.42 28.83 -19.81
C SER A 215 0.59 28.41 -18.74
N GLU A 216 1.20 29.37 -18.03
CA GLU A 216 2.16 29.09 -16.96
C GLU A 216 1.49 28.35 -15.78
N TRP A 217 0.28 28.77 -15.39
CA TRP A 217 -0.47 28.07 -14.34
C TRP A 217 -0.90 26.66 -14.76
N GLN A 218 -1.25 26.45 -16.03
CA GLN A 218 -1.60 25.13 -16.54
C GLN A 218 -0.40 24.19 -16.62
N GLU A 219 0.77 24.67 -17.06
CA GLU A 219 2.02 23.89 -17.05
C GLU A 219 2.47 23.54 -15.63
N GLU A 220 2.33 24.45 -14.66
CA GLU A 220 2.60 24.18 -13.24
C GLU A 220 1.67 23.09 -12.67
N GLN A 221 0.38 23.11 -13.03
CA GLN A 221 -0.57 22.08 -12.60
C GLN A 221 -0.28 20.71 -13.23
N GLU A 222 0.10 20.67 -14.51
CA GLU A 222 0.50 19.43 -15.18
C GLU A 222 1.78 18.85 -14.56
N PHE A 223 2.76 19.71 -14.22
CA PHE A 223 3.99 19.30 -13.54
C PHE A 223 3.74 18.80 -12.10
N GLN A 224 2.85 19.45 -11.35
CA GLN A 224 2.42 18.99 -10.02
C GLN A 224 1.76 17.61 -10.10
N LEU A 225 0.82 17.42 -11.04
CA LEU A 225 0.17 16.13 -11.25
C LEU A 225 1.16 15.04 -11.67
N GLU A 226 2.17 15.37 -12.48
CA GLU A 226 3.21 14.41 -12.87
C GLU A 226 4.11 14.01 -11.70
N ILE A 227 4.49 14.95 -10.84
CA ILE A 227 5.22 14.66 -9.59
C ILE A 227 4.38 13.80 -8.65
N GLU A 228 3.12 14.17 -8.41
CA GLU A 228 2.21 13.40 -7.56
C GLU A 228 2.05 11.98 -8.09
N TRP A 229 1.84 11.83 -9.39
CA TRP A 229 1.71 10.53 -10.03
C TRP A 229 3.00 9.70 -9.92
N MET A 230 4.16 10.33 -10.08
CA MET A 230 5.47 9.69 -9.90
C MET A 230 5.70 9.23 -8.45
N VAL A 231 5.31 10.03 -7.46
CA VAL A 231 5.41 9.69 -6.02
C VAL A 231 4.46 8.54 -5.68
N VAL A 232 3.21 8.59 -6.12
CA VAL A 232 2.22 7.52 -5.91
C VAL A 232 2.69 6.22 -6.56
N ARG A 233 3.18 6.29 -7.80
CA ARG A 233 3.74 5.13 -8.51
C ARG A 233 4.91 4.52 -7.76
N ASN A 234 5.88 5.32 -7.33
CA ASN A 234 7.02 4.83 -6.55
C ASN A 234 6.57 4.17 -5.25
N ARG A 235 5.59 4.77 -4.56
CA ARG A 235 5.10 4.22 -3.29
C ARG A 235 4.39 2.88 -3.48
N ILE A 236 3.55 2.77 -4.52
CA ILE A 236 2.89 1.51 -4.88
C ILE A 236 3.93 0.45 -5.27
N GLN A 237 4.94 0.82 -6.06
CA GLN A 237 5.96 -0.09 -6.53
C GLN A 237 6.87 -0.59 -5.38
N SER A 238 7.24 0.29 -4.44
CA SER A 238 7.93 -0.12 -3.21
C SER A 238 7.06 -1.04 -2.36
N LEU A 239 5.78 -0.73 -2.17
CA LEU A 239 4.86 -1.60 -1.43
C LEU A 239 4.73 -2.97 -2.11
N GLN A 240 4.57 -3.02 -3.44
CA GLN A 240 4.53 -4.28 -4.19
C GLN A 240 5.82 -5.09 -4.00
N GLN A 241 7.00 -4.48 -4.14
CA GLN A 241 8.27 -5.17 -3.90
C GLN A 241 8.40 -5.68 -2.47
N GLU A 242 7.96 -4.89 -1.48
CA GLU A 242 8.01 -5.28 -0.07
C GLU A 242 7.03 -6.44 0.23
N PHE A 243 5.84 -6.43 -0.40
CA PHE A 243 4.88 -7.53 -0.32
C PHE A 243 5.36 -8.78 -1.04
N GLU A 244 5.92 -8.66 -2.25
CA GLU A 244 6.51 -9.78 -2.99
C GLU A 244 7.68 -10.40 -2.23
N GLN A 245 8.56 -9.58 -1.64
CA GLN A 245 9.70 -10.08 -0.87
C GLN A 245 9.25 -10.77 0.42
N LYS A 246 8.23 -10.26 1.10
CA LYS A 246 7.62 -10.90 2.28
C LYS A 246 6.90 -12.20 1.90
N LEU A 247 6.17 -12.23 0.79
CA LEU A 247 5.46 -13.43 0.30
C LEU A 247 6.42 -14.50 -0.22
N CYS A 248 7.45 -14.15 -0.98
CA CYS A 248 8.49 -15.10 -1.43
C CYS A 248 9.24 -15.70 -0.24
N GLY A 249 9.62 -14.89 0.76
CA GLY A 249 10.31 -15.39 1.95
C GLY A 249 9.44 -16.37 2.77
N VAL A 250 8.14 -16.11 2.88
CA VAL A 250 7.20 -17.00 3.57
C VAL A 250 6.92 -18.26 2.73
N CYS A 251 6.61 -18.12 1.43
CA CYS A 251 6.33 -19.27 0.56
C CYS A 251 7.53 -20.20 0.40
N GLU A 252 8.75 -19.70 0.25
CA GLU A 252 9.94 -20.56 0.07
C GLU A 252 10.37 -21.28 1.35
N SER A 253 10.20 -20.64 2.51
CA SER A 253 10.56 -21.25 3.81
C SER A 253 9.54 -22.27 4.28
N GLU A 254 8.23 -21.99 4.15
CA GLU A 254 7.16 -22.90 4.55
C GLU A 254 6.97 -24.07 3.57
N SER A 255 7.09 -23.85 2.25
CA SER A 255 6.93 -24.92 1.25
C SER A 255 8.09 -25.92 1.26
N ARG A 256 9.34 -25.46 1.42
CA ARG A 256 10.50 -26.35 1.45
C ARG A 256 10.54 -27.17 2.74
N ASN A 257 10.15 -26.58 3.87
CA ASN A 257 10.12 -27.27 5.16
C ASN A 257 8.99 -28.32 5.21
N SER A 258 7.78 -27.97 4.76
CA SER A 258 6.65 -28.90 4.70
C SER A 258 6.83 -30.02 3.67
N CYS A 259 7.42 -29.74 2.51
CA CYS A 259 7.72 -30.76 1.50
C CYS A 259 8.79 -31.75 1.96
N ASN A 260 9.82 -31.29 2.69
CA ASN A 260 10.84 -32.16 3.28
C ASN A 260 10.25 -33.06 4.37
N GLN A 261 9.43 -32.50 5.27
CA GLN A 261 8.72 -33.28 6.29
C GLN A 261 7.79 -34.34 5.65
N PHE A 262 7.11 -34.02 4.55
CA PHE A 262 6.27 -34.99 3.82
C PHE A 262 7.10 -36.13 3.22
N LYS A 263 8.28 -35.82 2.65
CA LYS A 263 9.21 -36.83 2.13
C LYS A 263 9.74 -37.74 3.23
N GLU A 264 10.07 -37.19 4.40
CA GLU A 264 10.52 -37.95 5.57
C GLU A 264 9.43 -38.85 6.14
N ILE A 265 8.18 -38.36 6.22
CA ILE A 265 7.01 -39.16 6.64
C ILE A 265 6.75 -40.28 5.63
N SER A 266 6.87 -40.00 4.34
CA SER A 266 6.71 -41.00 3.27
C SER A 266 7.82 -42.05 3.29
N SER A 267 9.08 -41.68 3.54
CA SER A 267 10.18 -42.65 3.67
C SER A 267 10.01 -43.49 4.92
N LEU A 268 9.66 -42.87 6.07
CA LEU A 268 9.40 -43.59 7.31
C LEU A 268 8.28 -44.62 7.16
N ARG A 269 7.20 -44.27 6.44
CA ARG A 269 6.12 -45.20 6.10
C ARG A 269 6.61 -46.38 5.26
N GLN A 270 7.46 -46.13 4.25
CA GLN A 270 8.02 -47.20 3.40
C GLN A 270 8.95 -48.12 4.18
N ASP A 271 9.77 -47.56 5.08
CA ASP A 271 10.65 -48.33 5.94
C ASP A 271 9.85 -49.21 6.92
N LEU A 272 8.79 -48.66 7.53
CA LEU A 272 7.91 -49.40 8.44
C LEU A 272 7.16 -50.54 7.71
N ASP A 273 6.73 -50.32 6.46
CA ASP A 273 6.11 -51.37 5.62
C ASP A 273 7.12 -52.46 5.24
N SER A 274 8.37 -52.08 4.92
CA SER A 274 9.46 -53.02 4.64
C SER A 274 9.76 -53.89 5.86
N ILE A 275 9.91 -53.28 7.04
CA ILE A 275 10.09 -53.98 8.32
C ILE A 275 8.92 -54.91 8.60
N PHE A 276 7.69 -54.46 8.40
CA PHE A 276 6.49 -55.30 8.59
C PHE A 276 6.49 -56.52 7.67
N ARG A 277 6.86 -56.36 6.39
CA ARG A 277 6.97 -57.47 5.45
C ARG A 277 8.04 -58.46 5.87
N THR A 278 9.21 -58.00 6.31
CA THR A 278 10.28 -58.87 6.83
C THR A 278 9.82 -59.65 8.07
N LEU A 279 9.12 -58.98 8.99
CA LEU A 279 8.54 -59.61 10.20
C LEU A 279 7.43 -60.62 9.89
N ALA A 280 6.67 -60.41 8.81
CA ALA A 280 5.65 -61.35 8.34
C ALA A 280 6.25 -62.61 7.70
N VAL A 281 7.37 -62.48 6.99
CA VAL A 281 8.07 -63.61 6.34
C VAL A 281 8.65 -64.60 7.36
N TYR A 282 9.13 -64.13 8.52
CA TYR A 282 9.70 -64.98 9.57
C TYR A 282 8.72 -65.99 10.19
N GLU A 283 7.41 -65.77 10.07
CA GLU A 283 6.39 -66.70 10.61
C GLU A 283 5.95 -67.76 9.59
N THR A 284 6.22 -67.56 8.30
CA THR A 284 5.92 -68.59 7.28
C THR A 284 7.09 -69.56 7.17
N GLY A 285 7.38 -70.26 8.26
CA GLY A 285 8.29 -71.39 8.27
C GLY A 285 7.79 -72.46 7.32
N THR A 286 8.28 -72.47 6.09
CA THR A 286 8.16 -73.62 5.20
C THR A 286 9.56 -74.09 4.85
N LEU A 287 10.01 -75.11 5.58
CA LEU A 287 10.86 -76.14 5.02
C LEU A 287 10.23 -76.61 3.70
N ILE A 288 10.75 -76.15 2.56
CA ILE A 288 10.62 -76.90 1.31
C ILE A 288 12.01 -77.42 0.96
N SER A 289 12.19 -78.66 1.44
CA SER A 289 13.07 -79.67 0.88
C SER A 289 12.91 -79.75 -0.64
N HIS A 290 14.03 -79.98 -1.32
CA HIS A 290 14.15 -80.29 -2.75
C HIS A 290 13.03 -81.19 -3.32
N GLY A 291 12.48 -80.83 -4.49
CA GLY A 291 11.79 -81.78 -5.39
C GLY A 291 10.63 -81.23 -6.25
N SER A 292 10.92 -80.89 -7.51
CA SER A 292 10.12 -81.16 -8.72
C SER A 292 8.71 -80.56 -8.96
N LEU A 293 8.59 -79.89 -10.12
CA LEU A 293 7.54 -80.00 -11.16
C LEU A 293 6.33 -79.03 -11.21
N GLU A 294 6.39 -78.17 -12.23
CA GLU A 294 5.37 -77.71 -13.22
C GLU A 294 4.07 -76.96 -12.86
N HIS A 295 3.92 -75.86 -13.62
CA HIS A 295 2.71 -75.28 -14.20
C HIS A 295 1.53 -74.93 -13.28
N THR A 296 1.24 -73.64 -13.13
CA THR A 296 0.34 -72.94 -14.07
C THR A 296 0.33 -71.43 -13.81
N GLU A 297 0.51 -70.69 -14.90
CA GLU A 297 0.32 -69.26 -15.04
C GLU A 297 -1.15 -68.84 -14.86
N ASP A 298 -1.38 -67.60 -14.41
CA ASP A 298 -2.26 -66.63 -15.09
C ASP A 298 -2.26 -65.31 -14.26
N TRP A 299 -1.42 -64.32 -14.57
CA TRP A 299 -1.54 -63.32 -15.64
C TRP A 299 -2.37 -62.08 -15.24
N CYS A 300 -1.68 -60.97 -15.01
CA CYS A 300 -2.07 -59.67 -15.57
C CYS A 300 -0.80 -58.90 -15.99
N HIS A 301 -0.53 -58.93 -17.30
CA HIS A 301 0.42 -58.09 -17.99
C HIS A 301 -0.33 -56.96 -18.67
N ASN A 302 0.27 -55.77 -18.69
CA ASN A 302 0.39 -54.95 -19.90
C ASN A 302 1.83 -54.44 -19.92
N LYS A 303 2.71 -55.17 -20.65
CA LYS A 303 3.33 -54.84 -21.96
C LYS A 303 4.35 -53.68 -21.86
N ARG A 304 5.68 -53.91 -21.85
CA ARG A 304 6.59 -54.51 -22.90
C ARG A 304 6.72 -53.56 -24.10
N ALA A 305 7.88 -53.14 -24.60
CA ALA A 305 9.30 -53.30 -24.27
C ALA A 305 10.07 -52.26 -25.09
N GLU A 306 11.32 -51.97 -24.75
CA GLU A 306 12.43 -52.16 -25.68
C GLU A 306 13.78 -52.17 -24.94
N HIS A 307 14.70 -52.92 -25.52
CA HIS A 307 15.94 -53.44 -24.94
C HIS A 307 16.98 -52.36 -24.59
N ILE A 308 17.90 -52.64 -23.66
CA ILE A 308 19.36 -52.70 -23.90
C ILE A 308 20.09 -53.27 -22.65
N HIS A 309 20.56 -54.51 -22.81
CA HIS A 309 21.89 -55.03 -22.48
C HIS A 309 22.88 -54.23 -21.58
N LEU A 310 23.37 -54.96 -20.55
CA LEU A 310 24.79 -55.28 -20.30
C LEU A 310 25.67 -54.34 -19.42
N LYS A 311 26.48 -55.03 -18.59
CA LYS A 311 27.79 -54.67 -17.97
C LYS A 311 27.79 -54.07 -16.56
N LEU A 312 28.05 -54.96 -15.60
CA LEU A 312 29.09 -54.76 -14.58
C LEU A 312 30.44 -54.49 -15.26
N SER A 313 31.13 -53.39 -14.91
CA SER A 313 32.56 -53.36 -14.58
C SER A 313 33.07 -51.90 -14.39
N THR A 314 33.49 -51.60 -13.15
CA THR A 314 34.82 -51.04 -12.80
C THR A 314 35.10 -49.52 -12.86
N ASP A 315 35.65 -49.08 -11.71
CA ASP A 315 36.52 -47.93 -11.41
C ASP A 315 36.00 -46.49 -11.43
N HIS A 316 35.94 -45.85 -10.25
CA HIS A 316 36.99 -44.98 -9.70
C HIS A 316 36.47 -44.22 -8.45
N LEU A 317 37.19 -44.33 -7.33
CA LEU A 317 37.11 -43.38 -6.20
C LEU A 317 37.50 -41.95 -6.66
N PRO A 318 37.10 -40.90 -5.92
CA PRO A 318 38.02 -40.37 -4.92
C PRO A 318 37.39 -40.03 -3.55
N ALA A 319 38.06 -40.60 -2.54
CA ALA A 319 38.47 -40.13 -1.22
C ALA A 319 38.00 -38.80 -0.58
N SER A 320 38.08 -38.87 0.76
CA SER A 320 38.50 -37.81 1.72
C SER A 320 37.33 -37.02 2.32
N THR A 321 37.16 -36.84 3.63
CA THR A 321 38.05 -36.99 4.80
C THR A 321 37.25 -36.63 6.08
N VAL A 322 37.78 -37.05 7.25
CA VAL A 322 37.62 -36.44 8.60
C VAL A 322 36.30 -36.79 9.31
N GLU A 323 36.30 -37.73 10.27
CA GLU A 323 36.56 -37.54 11.72
C GLU A 323 35.54 -36.59 12.37
N GLU A 324 34.90 -36.85 13.50
CA GLU A 324 35.40 -37.43 14.74
C GLU A 324 34.21 -37.64 15.72
N ASN A 325 34.40 -38.54 16.69
CA ASN A 325 33.77 -38.62 18.02
C ASN A 325 32.33 -39.19 18.19
N GLY A 326 32.03 -40.11 19.11
CA GLY A 326 32.83 -40.80 20.16
C GLY A 326 31.95 -41.54 21.20
N LYS A 327 32.62 -42.37 22.04
CA LYS A 327 32.23 -43.13 23.28
C LYS A 327 32.01 -44.66 23.10
N HIS A 328 33.05 -45.49 23.34
CA HIS A 328 33.45 -46.19 24.60
C HIS A 328 32.39 -47.22 25.10
N GLU A 329 32.67 -48.48 25.46
CA GLU A 329 33.88 -49.08 26.05
C GLU A 329 33.98 -50.62 25.83
N ASP A 330 35.21 -51.08 25.57
CA ASP A 330 35.94 -52.28 26.02
C ASP A 330 35.33 -53.69 26.07
N SER A 331 35.94 -54.59 25.26
CA SER A 331 36.59 -55.81 25.77
C SER A 331 37.64 -56.35 24.79
N LYS A 332 38.87 -56.45 25.32
CA LYS A 332 40.12 -56.91 24.70
C LYS A 332 40.02 -58.32 24.10
N ILE A 333 40.37 -58.49 22.83
CA ILE A 333 41.01 -59.71 22.34
C ILE A 333 42.31 -59.32 21.64
N THR A 334 43.39 -59.49 22.38
CA THR A 334 44.78 -59.52 21.91
C THR A 334 44.91 -60.60 20.84
N LYS A 335 45.26 -60.21 19.61
CA LYS A 335 45.98 -61.11 18.69
C LYS A 335 47.48 -60.89 18.87
N PRO A 336 48.27 -61.98 18.92
CA PRO A 336 49.70 -61.92 19.19
C PRO A 336 50.49 -61.55 17.94
N ASP A 337 51.50 -60.71 18.18
CA ASP A 337 52.59 -60.46 17.27
C ASP A 337 53.43 -61.73 17.02
N ASN A 338 54.12 -61.70 15.89
CA ASN A 338 55.25 -62.54 15.48
C ASN A 338 54.94 -63.91 14.88
N LEU A 339 54.94 -63.97 13.54
CA LEU A 339 55.88 -64.87 12.86
C LEU A 339 56.15 -64.40 11.43
N ASP A 340 57.39 -63.98 11.26
CA ASP A 340 58.01 -63.34 10.11
C ASP A 340 58.06 -64.28 8.88
N SER A 341 57.84 -63.72 7.70
CA SER A 341 57.80 -64.47 6.42
C SER A 341 59.16 -65.08 6.03
N ALA A 342 60.21 -64.75 6.77
CA ALA A 342 61.58 -65.23 6.57
C ALA A 342 61.87 -66.61 7.20
N SER A 343 61.16 -67.04 8.25
CA SER A 343 61.44 -68.32 8.95
C SER A 343 60.87 -69.57 8.25
N LEU A 344 59.87 -69.38 7.39
CA LEU A 344 59.23 -70.45 6.59
C LEU A 344 60.06 -70.88 5.37
N LYS A 345 61.03 -70.06 4.92
CA LYS A 345 61.90 -70.37 3.78
C LYS A 345 63.10 -71.26 4.13
N SER A 346 63.49 -71.35 5.41
CA SER A 346 64.65 -72.12 5.88
C SER A 346 64.31 -73.49 6.47
N MET A 347 63.04 -73.88 6.51
CA MET A 347 62.62 -75.23 6.93
C MET A 347 62.81 -76.24 5.79
N SER A 348 63.32 -77.42 6.12
CA SER A 348 63.35 -78.54 5.19
C SER A 348 61.92 -78.96 4.81
N LYS A 349 61.72 -79.61 3.65
CA LYS A 349 60.38 -80.02 3.19
C LYS A 349 59.66 -80.88 4.23
N ASP A 350 60.38 -81.74 4.96
CA ASP A 350 59.79 -82.61 5.98
C ASP A 350 59.41 -81.84 7.25
N ASP A 351 60.17 -80.82 7.62
CA ASP A 351 59.83 -79.93 8.75
C ASP A 351 58.63 -79.04 8.44
N LEU A 352 58.53 -78.55 7.20
CA LEU A 352 57.38 -77.77 6.73
C LEU A 352 56.11 -78.63 6.68
N ILE A 353 56.21 -79.87 6.19
CA ILE A 353 55.10 -80.82 6.21
C ILE A 353 54.70 -81.13 7.65
N THR A 354 55.65 -81.34 8.56
CA THR A 354 55.37 -81.59 9.98
C THR A 354 54.70 -80.38 10.64
N TYR A 355 55.16 -79.16 10.33
CA TYR A 355 54.58 -77.90 10.82
C TYR A 355 53.16 -77.69 10.29
N ILE A 356 52.92 -77.87 8.98
CA ILE A 356 51.58 -77.78 8.36
C ILE A 356 50.66 -78.86 8.94
N THR A 357 51.16 -80.08 9.15
CA THR A 357 50.36 -81.18 9.72
C THR A 357 50.01 -80.91 11.18
N LYS A 358 50.93 -80.30 11.96
CA LYS A 358 50.67 -79.86 13.33
C LYS A 358 49.67 -78.71 13.37
N MET A 359 49.82 -77.71 12.49
CA MET A 359 48.88 -76.59 12.39
C MET A 359 47.49 -77.06 11.94
N ARG A 360 47.42 -77.97 10.96
CA ARG A 360 46.18 -78.59 10.50
C ARG A 360 45.52 -79.41 11.59
N ARG A 361 46.26 -80.24 12.34
CA ARG A 361 45.70 -80.96 13.50
C ARG A 361 45.21 -80.01 14.59
N ASN A 362 45.90 -78.90 14.82
CA ASN A 362 45.48 -77.92 15.82
C ASN A 362 44.21 -77.15 15.38
N HIS A 363 44.11 -76.83 14.08
CA HIS A 363 42.93 -76.20 13.51
C HIS A 363 41.75 -77.18 13.46
N GLU A 364 41.98 -78.44 13.10
CA GLU A 364 40.98 -79.51 13.17
C GLU A 364 40.51 -79.72 14.61
N SER A 365 41.42 -79.67 15.59
CA SER A 365 41.09 -79.74 17.02
C SER A 365 40.26 -78.54 17.48
N GLN A 366 40.58 -77.32 17.04
CA GLN A 366 39.79 -76.13 17.36
C GLN A 366 38.41 -76.15 16.70
N VAL A 367 38.34 -76.60 15.45
CA VAL A 367 37.07 -76.78 14.73
C VAL A 367 36.24 -77.86 15.41
N GLN A 368 36.84 -78.97 15.83
CA GLN A 368 36.16 -80.04 16.54
C GLN A 368 35.73 -79.60 17.95
N GLU A 369 36.55 -78.84 18.67
CA GLU A 369 36.20 -78.23 19.96
C GLU A 369 35.01 -77.27 19.81
N LYS A 370 35.04 -76.36 18.82
CA LYS A 370 33.94 -75.43 18.53
C LYS A 370 32.68 -76.14 18.04
N THR A 371 32.84 -77.24 17.32
CA THR A 371 31.73 -78.08 16.84
C THR A 371 31.10 -78.84 18.01
N GLU A 372 31.90 -79.39 18.92
CA GLU A 372 31.42 -80.04 20.14
C GLU A 372 30.82 -79.01 21.12
N GLU A 373 31.36 -77.79 21.21
CA GLU A 373 30.75 -76.65 21.93
C GLU A 373 29.37 -76.32 21.35
N ASN A 374 29.23 -76.30 20.01
CA ASN A 374 27.95 -76.06 19.35
C ASN A 374 26.95 -77.20 19.58
N PHE A 375 27.42 -78.45 19.55
CA PHE A 375 26.59 -79.61 19.87
C PHE A 375 26.23 -79.68 21.35
N CYS A 376 27.12 -79.31 22.27
CA CYS A 376 26.86 -79.16 23.69
C CYS A 376 25.85 -78.06 23.95
N LEU A 377 26.01 -76.87 23.35
CA LEU A 377 25.03 -75.78 23.44
C LEU A 377 23.68 -76.18 22.85
N ARG A 378 23.64 -76.90 21.71
CA ARG A 378 22.40 -77.45 21.15
C ARG A 378 21.76 -78.49 22.08
N ARG A 379 22.56 -79.36 22.70
CA ARG A 379 22.11 -80.39 23.65
C ARG A 379 21.67 -79.77 24.97
N GLU A 380 22.25 -78.65 25.38
CA GLU A 380 21.88 -77.85 26.55
C GLU A 380 20.58 -77.07 26.28
N LEU A 381 20.41 -76.53 25.08
CA LEU A 381 19.17 -75.88 24.61
C LEU A 381 18.02 -76.89 24.44
N LEU A 382 18.33 -78.13 24.05
CA LEU A 382 17.38 -79.26 24.04
C LEU A 382 17.09 -79.80 25.46
N ASN A 383 18.08 -79.89 26.34
CA ASN A 383 17.89 -80.31 27.75
C ASN A 383 17.10 -79.28 28.56
N LEU A 384 17.23 -77.98 28.25
CA LEU A 384 16.37 -76.90 28.76
C LEU A 384 14.91 -77.05 28.28
N LYS A 385 14.68 -77.73 27.15
CA LYS A 385 13.35 -78.04 26.60
C LYS A 385 12.74 -79.31 27.21
N GLU A 386 13.56 -80.28 27.62
CA GLU A 386 13.11 -81.58 28.14
C GLU A 386 12.96 -81.60 29.68
N ARG A 387 13.73 -80.79 30.42
CA ARG A 387 13.60 -80.66 31.88
C ARG A 387 12.55 -79.63 32.28
N GLY A 388 11.27 -79.96 32.05
CA GLY A 388 10.13 -79.58 32.89
C GLY A 388 10.08 -78.17 33.51
N SER A 389 10.54 -77.13 32.81
CA SER A 389 10.26 -75.74 33.16
C SER A 389 9.74 -75.06 31.90
N SER A 390 8.53 -74.55 32.00
CA SER A 390 7.73 -74.01 30.92
C SER A 390 8.36 -72.78 30.29
N PHE A 391 9.28 -72.96 29.35
CA PHE A 391 9.49 -71.98 28.28
C PHE A 391 8.53 -72.32 27.14
N SER A 392 7.23 -72.12 27.38
CA SER A 392 6.41 -71.67 26.27
C SER A 392 7.12 -70.43 25.75
N LEU A 393 7.49 -70.43 24.48
CA LEU A 393 7.55 -69.19 23.71
C LEU A 393 6.16 -68.56 23.93
N LYS A 394 5.98 -67.83 25.04
CA LYS A 394 4.97 -66.81 25.12
C LYS A 394 5.28 -66.04 23.86
N LYS A 395 4.36 -66.09 22.90
CA LYS A 395 4.03 -64.97 22.03
C LYS A 395 4.55 -63.75 22.74
N ASP A 396 5.72 -63.28 22.34
CA ASP A 396 6.35 -62.18 23.03
C ASP A 396 5.30 -61.10 22.89
N LYS A 397 4.62 -60.80 24.00
CA LYS A 397 3.38 -60.02 23.93
C LYS A 397 3.73 -58.69 23.30
N ASP A 398 4.97 -58.26 23.48
CA ASP A 398 5.55 -57.05 22.92
C ASP A 398 5.86 -57.22 21.43
N PHE A 399 6.33 -58.38 20.96
CA PHE A 399 6.51 -58.69 19.52
C PHE A 399 5.18 -58.80 18.76
N ASP A 400 4.20 -59.52 19.31
CA ASP A 400 2.85 -59.64 18.73
C ASP A 400 2.10 -58.30 18.79
N LEU A 401 2.33 -57.51 19.85
CA LEU A 401 1.80 -56.14 19.97
C LEU A 401 2.48 -55.19 18.97
N LEU A 402 3.80 -55.31 18.76
CA LEU A 402 4.54 -54.54 17.77
C LEU A 402 4.05 -54.89 16.35
N LYS A 403 3.85 -56.17 16.06
CA LYS A 403 3.29 -56.66 14.80
C LYS A 403 1.88 -56.13 14.53
N LYS A 404 1.06 -55.92 15.57
CA LYS A 404 -0.26 -55.27 15.46
C LYS A 404 -0.20 -53.74 15.42
N LYS A 405 0.78 -53.14 16.09
CA LYS A 405 0.95 -51.67 16.15
C LYS A 405 1.58 -51.10 14.89
N ILE A 406 2.47 -51.83 14.21
CA ILE A 406 3.09 -51.33 12.97
C ILE A 406 2.03 -50.99 11.91
N PRO A 407 1.05 -51.86 11.58
CA PRO A 407 -0.04 -51.51 10.68
C PRO A 407 -0.90 -50.32 11.14
N ASP A 408 -1.11 -50.17 12.46
CA ASP A 408 -1.86 -49.05 13.04
C ASP A 408 -1.08 -47.72 12.98
N VAL A 409 0.25 -47.78 13.08
CA VAL A 409 1.11 -46.62 12.84
C VAL A 409 1.18 -46.29 11.35
N VAL A 410 1.27 -47.30 10.47
CA VAL A 410 1.20 -47.08 9.02
C VAL A 410 -0.14 -46.47 8.61
N SER A 411 -1.27 -46.91 9.18
CA SER A 411 -2.58 -46.31 8.89
C SER A 411 -2.69 -44.87 9.38
N LYS A 412 -2.15 -44.55 10.56
CA LYS A 412 -2.06 -43.15 11.05
C LYS A 412 -1.14 -42.28 10.20
N LEU A 413 -0.01 -42.81 9.74
CA LEU A 413 0.86 -42.12 8.79
C LEU A 413 0.16 -41.92 7.44
N ASN A 414 -0.63 -42.89 6.97
CA ASN A 414 -1.46 -42.72 5.78
C ASN A 414 -2.55 -41.65 6.00
N GLU A 415 -3.18 -41.60 7.17
CA GLU A 415 -4.15 -40.57 7.53
C GLU A 415 -3.51 -39.18 7.62
N ILE A 416 -2.24 -39.09 8.04
CA ILE A 416 -1.47 -37.83 8.00
C ILE A 416 -1.08 -37.45 6.55
N LEU A 417 -0.74 -38.43 5.71
CA LEU A 417 -0.38 -38.21 4.30
C LEU A 417 -1.61 -37.85 3.45
N ASP A 418 -2.76 -38.50 3.67
CA ASP A 418 -4.04 -38.25 3.01
C ASP A 418 -4.77 -37.03 3.60
N GLY A 419 -4.76 -36.89 4.94
CA GLY A 419 -5.41 -35.80 5.68
C GLY A 419 -4.69 -34.47 5.63
N ASN A 420 -3.50 -34.41 4.99
CA ASN A 420 -2.84 -33.15 4.63
C ASN A 420 -3.39 -32.56 3.32
N GLU A 421 -4.69 -32.67 3.13
CA GLU A 421 -5.47 -32.07 2.04
C GLU A 421 -5.26 -30.55 1.95
N LYS A 422 -4.87 -29.93 3.08
CA LYS A 422 -4.42 -28.53 3.16
C LYS A 422 -3.17 -28.25 2.32
N LEU A 423 -2.18 -29.16 2.24
CA LEU A 423 -1.01 -28.96 1.37
C LEU A 423 -1.33 -29.11 -0.12
N ARG A 424 -2.30 -29.97 -0.49
CA ARG A 424 -2.82 -30.05 -1.86
C ARG A 424 -3.55 -28.76 -2.24
N GLN A 425 -4.31 -28.20 -1.30
CA GLN A 425 -4.91 -26.87 -1.41
C GLN A 425 -3.85 -25.76 -1.50
N PHE A 426 -2.71 -25.87 -0.80
CA PHE A 426 -1.59 -24.94 -0.97
C PHE A 426 -0.93 -25.04 -2.34
N SER A 427 -0.74 -26.25 -2.91
CA SER A 427 -0.21 -26.39 -4.28
C SER A 427 -1.17 -25.86 -5.33
N GLU A 428 -2.47 -26.11 -5.18
CA GLU A 428 -3.52 -25.54 -6.04
C GLU A 428 -3.59 -24.02 -5.90
N ASN A 429 -3.39 -23.48 -4.69
CA ASN A 429 -3.30 -22.03 -4.47
C ASN A 429 -2.07 -21.40 -5.12
N ILE A 430 -0.92 -22.09 -5.17
CA ILE A 430 0.28 -21.61 -5.89
C ILE A 430 0.05 -21.60 -7.40
N GLU A 431 -0.62 -22.62 -7.94
CA GLU A 431 -1.03 -22.65 -9.35
C GLU A 431 -2.05 -21.55 -9.68
N SER A 432 -2.98 -21.28 -8.76
CA SER A 432 -3.91 -20.14 -8.85
C SER A 432 -3.19 -18.79 -8.79
N LEU A 433 -2.13 -18.67 -7.99
CA LEU A 433 -1.33 -17.45 -7.86
C LEU A 433 -0.52 -17.20 -9.13
N ASN A 434 0.03 -18.25 -9.76
CA ASN A 434 0.67 -18.16 -11.06
C ASN A 434 -0.34 -17.75 -12.16
N SER A 435 -1.56 -18.30 -12.14
CA SER A 435 -2.62 -17.88 -13.07
C SER A 435 -3.05 -16.41 -12.86
N PHE A 436 -3.02 -15.94 -11.62
CA PHE A 436 -3.27 -14.54 -11.28
C PHE A 436 -2.14 -13.62 -11.75
N LYS A 437 -0.90 -14.08 -11.62
CA LYS A 437 0.29 -13.37 -12.13
C LYS A 437 0.26 -13.27 -13.65
N ASP A 438 -0.02 -14.36 -14.36
CA ASP A 438 -0.16 -14.35 -15.82
C ASP A 438 -1.28 -13.40 -16.28
N ARG A 439 -2.39 -13.37 -15.53
CA ARG A 439 -3.50 -12.44 -15.80
C ARG A 439 -3.14 -10.99 -15.48
N LEU A 440 -2.36 -10.74 -14.44
CA LEU A 440 -1.86 -9.42 -14.10
C LEU A 440 -0.90 -8.92 -15.20
N ASP A 441 0.03 -9.77 -15.64
CA ASP A 441 0.99 -9.46 -16.71
C ASP A 441 0.26 -9.18 -18.04
N PHE A 442 -0.79 -9.96 -18.35
CA PHE A 442 -1.68 -9.71 -19.48
C PHE A 442 -2.39 -8.36 -19.38
N LEU A 443 -3.02 -8.06 -18.23
CA LEU A 443 -3.69 -6.78 -18.00
C LEU A 443 -2.70 -5.61 -18.07
N GLN A 444 -1.45 -5.80 -17.64
CA GLN A 444 -0.42 -4.78 -17.67
C GLN A 444 0.07 -4.50 -19.10
N THR A 445 0.18 -5.55 -19.93
CA THR A 445 0.46 -5.40 -21.37
C THR A 445 -0.71 -4.76 -22.12
N GLU A 446 -1.95 -5.16 -21.82
CA GLU A 446 -3.16 -4.55 -22.36
C GLU A 446 -3.25 -3.06 -21.99
N ASN A 447 -2.95 -2.70 -20.73
CA ASN A 447 -2.92 -1.30 -20.29
C ASN A 447 -1.84 -0.49 -21.03
N HIS A 448 -0.67 -1.09 -21.29
CA HIS A 448 0.37 -0.47 -22.11
C HIS A 448 -0.10 -0.21 -23.54
N GLN A 449 -0.73 -1.21 -24.18
CA GLN A 449 -1.27 -1.08 -25.52
C GLN A 449 -2.39 -0.02 -25.60
N LEU A 450 -3.28 0.01 -24.61
CA LEU A 450 -4.33 1.03 -24.52
C LEU A 450 -3.73 2.43 -24.35
N LYS A 451 -2.66 2.56 -23.57
CA LYS A 451 -1.95 3.83 -23.37
C LYS A 451 -1.29 4.29 -24.67
N ASP A 452 -0.63 3.40 -25.39
CA ASP A 452 -0.03 3.71 -26.70
C ASP A 452 -1.11 4.13 -27.70
N MET A 453 -2.21 3.37 -27.79
CA MET A 453 -3.35 3.70 -28.64
C MET A 453 -3.98 5.05 -28.27
N LEU A 454 -4.06 5.37 -26.98
CA LEU A 454 -4.53 6.66 -26.50
C LEU A 454 -3.57 7.79 -26.90
N THR A 455 -2.25 7.60 -26.80
CA THR A 455 -1.29 8.61 -27.24
C THR A 455 -1.38 8.86 -28.75
N ASP A 456 -1.59 7.81 -29.55
CA ASP A 456 -1.75 7.93 -31.00
C ASP A 456 -3.08 8.60 -31.36
N LYS A 457 -4.17 8.26 -30.67
CA LYS A 457 -5.45 8.98 -30.81
C LYS A 457 -5.33 10.44 -30.39
N ASN A 458 -4.53 10.75 -29.37
CA ASN A 458 -4.31 12.13 -28.95
C ASN A 458 -3.47 12.91 -29.97
N LYS A 459 -2.48 12.29 -30.62
CA LYS A 459 -1.75 12.87 -31.76
C LYS A 459 -2.69 13.11 -32.95
N GLU A 460 -3.60 12.18 -33.23
CA GLU A 460 -4.62 12.31 -34.28
C GLU A 460 -5.56 13.48 -33.98
N VAL A 461 -6.06 13.59 -32.76
CA VAL A 461 -6.91 14.72 -32.31
C VAL A 461 -6.16 16.05 -32.42
N LYS A 462 -4.87 16.12 -32.04
CA LYS A 462 -4.06 17.33 -32.23
C LYS A 462 -3.91 17.71 -33.70
N SER A 463 -3.70 16.73 -34.58
CA SER A 463 -3.65 16.93 -36.03
C SER A 463 -4.99 17.45 -36.58
N LEU A 464 -6.11 16.82 -36.20
CA LEU A 464 -7.44 17.24 -36.60
C LEU A 464 -7.81 18.62 -36.06
N SER A 465 -7.42 18.94 -34.82
CA SER A 465 -7.62 20.26 -34.22
C SER A 465 -6.84 21.35 -34.98
N SER A 466 -5.59 21.07 -35.36
CA SER A 466 -4.79 21.96 -36.22
C SER A 466 -5.46 22.16 -37.59
N GLN A 467 -5.94 21.08 -38.21
CA GLN A 467 -6.67 21.16 -39.49
C GLN A 467 -7.98 21.95 -39.36
N LEU A 468 -8.72 21.78 -38.26
CA LEU A 468 -9.94 22.52 -37.97
C LEU A 468 -9.65 24.02 -37.77
N SER A 469 -8.56 24.36 -37.08
CA SER A 469 -8.12 25.74 -36.90
C SER A 469 -7.78 26.40 -38.25
N VAL A 470 -7.06 25.68 -39.12
CA VAL A 470 -6.75 26.16 -40.48
C VAL A 470 -8.02 26.28 -41.34
N ALA A 471 -8.96 25.36 -41.23
CA ALA A 471 -10.25 25.43 -41.93
C ALA A 471 -11.12 26.59 -41.42
N MET A 472 -11.10 26.85 -40.11
CA MET A 472 -11.82 27.95 -39.47
C MET A 472 -11.24 29.31 -39.88
N GLU A 473 -9.91 29.46 -39.93
CA GLU A 473 -9.27 30.67 -40.47
C GLU A 473 -9.63 30.89 -41.95
N LYS A 474 -9.61 29.84 -42.78
CA LYS A 474 -10.05 29.94 -44.18
C LYS A 474 -11.52 30.33 -44.31
N SER A 475 -12.40 29.77 -43.48
CA SER A 475 -13.82 30.12 -43.46
C SER A 475 -14.04 31.56 -43.02
N SER A 476 -13.31 32.05 -42.00
CA SER A 476 -13.36 33.45 -41.57
C SER A 476 -12.86 34.39 -42.67
N GLN A 477 -11.81 34.02 -43.39
CA GLN A 477 -11.30 34.79 -44.53
C GLN A 477 -12.33 34.82 -45.68
N GLN A 478 -12.99 33.69 -45.93
CA GLN A 478 -14.03 33.57 -46.94
C GLN A 478 -15.26 34.43 -46.58
N GLN A 479 -15.65 34.44 -45.31
CA GLN A 479 -16.76 35.26 -44.80
C GLN A 479 -16.46 36.75 -44.93
N LEU A 480 -15.22 37.19 -44.65
CA LEU A 480 -14.79 38.57 -44.90
C LEU A 480 -14.84 38.95 -46.38
N THR A 481 -14.44 38.04 -47.28
CA THR A 481 -14.55 38.28 -48.73
C THR A 481 -16.00 38.32 -49.21
N GLU A 482 -16.87 37.46 -48.69
CA GLU A 482 -18.29 37.42 -48.99
C GLU A 482 -19.00 38.70 -48.52
N GLU A 483 -18.67 39.19 -47.32
CA GLU A 483 -19.20 40.45 -46.78
C GLU A 483 -18.70 41.68 -47.55
N SER A 484 -17.53 41.59 -48.19
CA SER A 484 -17.05 42.62 -49.13
C SER A 484 -17.81 42.58 -50.46
N LEU A 485 -18.09 41.38 -50.99
CA LEU A 485 -18.86 41.20 -52.22
C LEU A 485 -20.32 41.63 -52.04
N LEU A 486 -20.95 41.28 -50.91
CA LEU A 486 -22.29 41.74 -50.55
C LEU A 486 -22.37 43.27 -50.51
N ARG A 487 -21.38 43.95 -49.93
CA ARG A 487 -21.32 45.42 -49.96
C ARG A 487 -21.19 45.99 -51.37
N THR A 488 -20.46 45.33 -52.27
CA THR A 488 -20.39 45.76 -53.67
C THR A 488 -21.67 45.50 -54.44
N VAL A 489 -22.38 44.41 -54.16
CA VAL A 489 -23.68 44.10 -54.75
C VAL A 489 -24.72 45.12 -54.29
N GLN A 490 -24.80 45.40 -52.98
CA GLN A 490 -25.70 46.42 -52.44
C GLN A 490 -25.48 47.78 -53.10
N LYS A 491 -24.21 48.18 -53.29
CA LYS A 491 -23.87 49.42 -53.97
C LYS A 491 -24.32 49.43 -55.44
N LEU A 492 -24.15 48.32 -56.15
CA LEU A 492 -24.61 48.20 -57.54
C LEU A 492 -26.14 48.19 -57.64
N GLU A 493 -26.83 47.59 -56.67
CA GLU A 493 -28.30 47.66 -56.58
C GLU A 493 -28.79 49.09 -56.35
N ASP A 494 -28.14 49.83 -55.46
CA ASP A 494 -28.41 51.25 -55.23
C ASP A 494 -28.16 52.07 -56.53
N ASP A 495 -27.02 51.86 -57.19
CA ASP A 495 -26.67 52.53 -58.46
C ASP A 495 -27.67 52.19 -59.59
N VAL A 496 -28.17 50.95 -59.67
CA VAL A 496 -29.20 50.52 -60.63
C VAL A 496 -30.56 51.13 -60.29
N GLY A 497 -30.91 51.24 -59.00
CA GLY A 497 -32.11 51.92 -58.53
C GLY A 497 -32.13 53.39 -58.95
N ASP A 498 -31.00 54.09 -58.77
CA ASP A 498 -30.82 55.48 -59.20
C ASP A 498 -30.91 55.62 -60.73
N ALA A 499 -30.25 54.74 -61.49
CA ALA A 499 -30.33 54.74 -62.96
C ALA A 499 -31.75 54.45 -63.46
N HIS A 500 -32.51 53.57 -62.80
CA HIS A 500 -33.90 53.30 -63.16
C HIS A 500 -34.82 54.49 -62.88
N ALA A 501 -34.61 55.19 -61.77
CA ALA A 501 -35.30 56.45 -61.47
C ALA A 501 -34.99 57.52 -62.53
N GLU A 502 -33.73 57.65 -62.95
CA GLU A 502 -33.31 58.55 -64.02
C GLU A 502 -34.01 58.22 -65.35
N VAL A 503 -34.00 56.94 -65.76
CA VAL A 503 -34.71 56.50 -66.98
C VAL A 503 -36.21 56.79 -66.90
N SER A 504 -36.84 56.56 -65.75
CA SER A 504 -38.26 56.89 -65.55
C SER A 504 -38.52 58.39 -65.72
N THR A 505 -37.67 59.25 -65.15
CA THR A 505 -37.80 60.70 -65.35
C THR A 505 -37.59 61.13 -66.80
N ILE A 506 -36.64 60.52 -67.51
CA ILE A 506 -36.40 60.78 -68.93
C ILE A 506 -37.61 60.34 -69.76
N GLN A 507 -38.19 59.17 -69.48
CA GLN A 507 -39.37 58.67 -70.15
C GLN A 507 -40.58 59.57 -69.94
N ASP A 508 -40.79 60.06 -68.71
CA ASP A 508 -41.86 61.01 -68.40
C ASP A 508 -41.69 62.34 -69.14
N VAL A 509 -40.45 62.84 -69.27
CA VAL A 509 -40.14 64.05 -70.05
C VAL A 509 -40.44 63.84 -71.55
N TYR A 510 -40.03 62.70 -72.12
CA TYR A 510 -40.35 62.39 -73.52
C TYR A 510 -41.85 62.21 -73.75
N LYS A 511 -42.56 61.62 -72.80
CA LYS A 511 -44.02 61.47 -72.85
C LYS A 511 -44.71 62.84 -72.87
N CYS A 512 -44.33 63.75 -71.98
CA CYS A 512 -44.86 65.12 -71.97
C CYS A 512 -44.56 65.87 -73.29
N LEU A 513 -43.37 65.69 -73.86
CA LEU A 513 -43.01 66.31 -75.14
C LEU A 513 -43.87 65.76 -76.29
N LEU A 514 -44.10 64.45 -76.33
CA LEU A 514 -44.94 63.81 -77.35
C LEU A 514 -46.40 64.24 -77.22
N GLU A 515 -46.93 64.35 -76.00
CA GLU A 515 -48.28 64.87 -75.74
C GLU A 515 -48.42 66.35 -76.20
N ASP A 516 -47.41 67.20 -75.97
CA ASP A 516 -47.38 68.59 -76.48
C ASP A 516 -47.34 68.63 -78.02
N MET A 517 -46.53 67.79 -78.67
CA MET A 517 -46.47 67.69 -80.13
C MET A 517 -47.79 67.19 -80.73
N GLU A 518 -48.42 66.19 -80.12
CA GLU A 518 -49.74 65.70 -80.55
C GLU A 518 -50.80 66.80 -80.48
N SER A 519 -50.78 67.60 -79.40
CA SER A 519 -51.71 68.73 -79.25
C SER A 519 -51.52 69.80 -80.33
N LYS A 520 -50.27 70.12 -80.71
CA LYS A 520 -49.95 71.05 -81.80
C LYS A 520 -50.38 70.53 -83.17
N CYS A 521 -50.14 69.26 -83.46
CA CYS A 521 -50.56 68.65 -84.73
C CYS A 521 -52.09 68.66 -84.88
N ARG A 522 -52.83 68.44 -83.79
CA ARG A 522 -54.30 68.51 -83.77
C ARG A 522 -54.80 69.91 -84.14
N PHE A 523 -54.23 70.94 -83.53
CA PHE A 523 -54.56 72.34 -83.83
C PHE A 523 -54.31 72.71 -85.30
N ILE A 524 -53.17 72.31 -85.87
CA ILE A 524 -52.84 72.57 -87.29
C ILE A 524 -53.84 71.88 -88.23
N THR A 525 -54.25 70.66 -87.91
CA THR A 525 -55.18 69.86 -88.74
C THR A 525 -56.58 70.48 -88.77
N GLU A 526 -57.06 70.96 -87.61
CA GLU A 526 -58.35 71.64 -87.47
C GLU A 526 -58.40 72.97 -88.25
N ASP A 527 -57.31 73.75 -88.24
CA ASP A 527 -57.19 75.00 -89.02
C ASP A 527 -57.20 74.75 -90.55
N LEU A 528 -56.50 73.71 -91.01
CA LEU A 528 -56.49 73.34 -92.43
C LEU A 528 -57.87 72.87 -92.92
N HIS A 529 -58.60 72.12 -92.09
CA HIS A 529 -59.95 71.66 -92.42
C HIS A 529 -60.93 72.84 -92.58
N LEU A 530 -60.83 73.84 -91.70
CA LEU A 530 -61.64 75.07 -91.79
C LEU A 530 -61.34 75.85 -93.08
N LYS A 531 -60.06 75.96 -93.47
CA LYS A 531 -59.65 76.60 -94.74
C LYS A 531 -60.13 75.84 -95.98
N SER A 532 -60.12 74.51 -95.95
CA SER A 532 -60.63 73.68 -97.04
C SER A 532 -62.13 73.87 -97.25
N GLY A 533 -62.91 74.04 -96.17
CA GLY A 533 -64.35 74.32 -96.24
C GLY A 533 -64.67 75.61 -97.01
N PHE A 534 -63.94 76.70 -96.70
CA PHE A 534 -64.12 77.98 -97.41
C PHE A 534 -63.76 77.89 -98.90
N MET A 535 -62.75 77.12 -99.28
CA MET A 535 -62.36 76.93 -100.69
C MET A 535 -63.44 76.20 -101.49
N GLN A 536 -64.10 75.21 -100.90
CA GLN A 536 -65.13 74.43 -101.58
C GLN A 536 -66.39 75.25 -101.86
N GLU A 537 -66.79 76.14 -100.94
CA GLU A 537 -67.88 77.10 -101.14
C GLU A 537 -67.58 78.09 -102.30
N ILE A 538 -66.34 78.54 -102.45
CA ILE A 538 -65.95 79.45 -103.53
C ILE A 538 -66.06 78.78 -104.91
N TYR A 539 -65.63 77.51 -105.03
CA TYR A 539 -65.73 76.79 -106.30
C TYR A 539 -67.17 76.49 -106.72
N GLU A 540 -68.08 76.31 -105.77
CA GLU A 540 -69.51 76.09 -106.03
C GLU A 540 -70.20 77.33 -106.61
N VAL A 541 -69.77 78.53 -106.21
CA VAL A 541 -70.28 79.80 -106.74
C VAL A 541 -69.83 80.04 -108.19
N ILE A 542 -68.58 79.74 -108.52
CA ILE A 542 -68.02 79.98 -109.87
C ILE A 542 -68.62 79.03 -110.93
N LEU A 543 -68.89 77.78 -110.56
CA LEU A 543 -69.50 76.79 -111.47
C LEU A 543 -70.98 77.06 -111.75
N LYS A 544 -71.63 77.89 -110.93
CA LYS A 544 -73.04 78.27 -111.11
C LYS A 544 -73.23 79.45 -112.08
N ASP A 545 -72.23 80.30 -112.24
CA ASP A 545 -72.27 81.49 -113.11
C ASP A 545 -71.98 81.18 -114.60
N THR A 546 -71.41 80.02 -114.94
CA THR A 546 -71.01 79.69 -116.33
C THR A 546 -72.08 78.96 -117.15
N VAL A 547 -73.18 78.52 -116.53
CA VAL A 547 -74.23 77.73 -117.21
C VAL A 547 -75.35 78.61 -117.80
N ASP A 548 -75.42 79.91 -117.48
CA ASP A 548 -76.49 80.80 -117.93
C ASP A 548 -76.13 81.73 -119.12
N SER A 549 -74.98 81.54 -119.78
CA SER A 549 -74.67 82.27 -121.02
C SER A 549 -74.12 81.37 -122.12
N VAL A 550 -74.92 81.16 -123.17
CA VAL A 550 -74.57 81.03 -124.60
C VAL A 550 -75.51 80.04 -125.31
N GLN A 551 -76.62 80.58 -125.83
CA GLN A 551 -77.40 80.00 -126.92
C GLN A 551 -77.82 81.15 -127.86
N ALA A 552 -77.16 81.27 -129.04
CA ALA A 552 -77.77 81.64 -130.33
C ALA A 552 -76.74 81.94 -131.45
N SER A 553 -77.01 81.33 -132.61
CA SER A 553 -76.88 81.86 -133.99
C SER A 553 -75.79 81.30 -134.95
N ASN A 554 -76.23 81.03 -136.19
CA ASN A 554 -75.71 80.18 -137.28
C ASN A 554 -75.10 80.96 -138.48
N GLY A 555 -74.38 80.26 -139.40
CA GLY A 555 -74.68 80.29 -140.86
C GLY A 555 -73.57 80.32 -141.95
N LEU A 556 -73.63 79.33 -142.89
CA LEU A 556 -73.38 79.31 -144.38
C LEU A 556 -72.02 78.97 -145.07
N LYS A 557 -72.11 78.38 -146.28
CA LYS A 557 -71.16 77.58 -147.11
C LYS A 557 -70.87 78.20 -148.53
N ILE A 558 -69.73 77.83 -149.18
CA ILE A 558 -69.54 77.17 -150.52
C ILE A 558 -68.11 77.43 -151.11
N GLU A 559 -67.41 76.39 -151.62
CA GLU A 559 -66.81 76.23 -152.98
C GLU A 559 -65.75 75.08 -153.01
N GLU A 560 -66.12 73.88 -153.49
CA GLU A 560 -65.53 72.58 -153.07
C GLU A 560 -64.59 71.90 -154.11
N ALA A 561 -64.45 72.42 -155.34
CA ALA A 561 -63.79 71.64 -156.41
C ALA A 561 -62.25 71.85 -156.52
N ASN A 562 -61.73 73.04 -156.21
CA ASN A 562 -60.28 73.30 -156.21
C ASN A 562 -59.59 72.86 -154.90
N ILE A 563 -60.36 72.66 -153.83
CA ILE A 563 -59.88 72.15 -152.54
C ILE A 563 -59.37 70.71 -152.68
N LYS A 564 -59.94 69.91 -153.59
CA LYS A 564 -59.66 68.46 -153.65
C LYS A 564 -58.25 68.13 -154.16
N SER A 565 -57.68 68.90 -155.09
CA SER A 565 -56.33 68.66 -155.60
C SER A 565 -55.24 69.12 -154.62
N VAL A 566 -55.47 70.24 -153.91
CA VAL A 566 -54.58 70.72 -152.84
C VAL A 566 -54.68 69.82 -151.61
N MET A 567 -55.87 69.31 -151.29
CA MET A 567 -56.05 68.31 -150.23
C MET A 567 -55.26 67.03 -150.49
N MET A 568 -55.15 66.57 -151.75
CA MET A 568 -54.49 65.29 -152.04
C MET A 568 -52.96 65.37 -151.89
N GLN A 569 -52.34 66.51 -152.23
CA GLN A 569 -50.90 66.74 -151.98
C GLN A 569 -50.64 67.04 -150.50
N GLY A 570 -51.51 67.84 -149.86
CA GLY A 570 -51.42 68.10 -148.42
C GLY A 570 -51.57 66.83 -147.57
N LEU A 571 -52.41 65.88 -147.99
CA LEU A 571 -52.56 64.59 -147.29
C LEU A 571 -51.30 63.71 -147.37
N LEU A 572 -50.52 63.77 -148.46
CA LEU A 572 -49.27 63.02 -148.58
C LEU A 572 -48.16 63.62 -147.71
N ASP A 573 -48.04 64.95 -147.68
CA ASP A 573 -47.05 65.63 -146.84
C ASP A 573 -47.37 65.48 -145.34
N ILE A 574 -48.66 65.54 -144.97
CA ILE A 574 -49.13 65.28 -143.60
C ILE A 574 -48.82 63.85 -143.17
N ASN A 575 -49.05 62.84 -144.03
CA ASN A 575 -48.74 61.45 -143.68
C ASN A 575 -47.25 61.21 -143.47
N GLN A 576 -46.37 61.89 -144.22
CA GLN A 576 -44.92 61.76 -144.03
C GLN A 576 -44.43 62.45 -142.76
N ILE A 577 -45.06 63.56 -142.35
CA ILE A 577 -44.80 64.23 -141.07
C ILE A 577 -45.30 63.37 -139.90
N ILE A 578 -46.53 62.87 -139.96
CA ILE A 578 -47.12 62.02 -138.89
C ILE A 578 -46.27 60.76 -138.66
N PHE A 579 -45.79 60.10 -139.72
CA PHE A 579 -44.94 58.92 -139.56
C PHE A 579 -43.56 59.25 -138.97
N LYS A 580 -42.98 60.42 -139.27
CA LYS A 580 -41.73 60.87 -138.66
C LYS A 580 -41.92 61.26 -137.20
N GLU A 581 -42.96 62.02 -136.89
CA GLU A 581 -43.30 62.43 -135.52
C GLU A 581 -43.57 61.19 -134.65
N ALA A 582 -44.39 60.25 -135.14
CA ALA A 582 -44.69 59.01 -134.41
C ALA A 582 -43.45 58.12 -134.19
N LEU A 583 -42.46 58.16 -135.10
CA LEU A 583 -41.18 57.46 -134.91
C LEU A 583 -40.29 58.15 -133.87
N VAL A 584 -40.29 59.49 -133.81
CA VAL A 584 -39.56 60.26 -132.79
C VAL A 584 -40.20 60.05 -131.42
N ASP A 585 -41.52 60.14 -131.31
CA ASP A 585 -42.27 59.88 -130.07
C ASP A 585 -42.03 58.45 -129.56
N ALA A 586 -42.00 57.46 -130.45
CA ALA A 586 -41.68 56.08 -130.08
C ALA A 586 -40.23 55.89 -129.61
N ASP A 587 -39.26 56.57 -130.24
CA ASP A 587 -37.84 56.55 -129.83
C ASP A 587 -37.62 57.25 -128.48
N GLU A 588 -38.31 58.36 -128.24
CA GLU A 588 -38.26 59.10 -126.97
C GLU A 588 -38.92 58.32 -125.82
N ALA A 589 -40.06 57.66 -126.08
CA ALA A 589 -40.70 56.75 -125.13
C ALA A 589 -39.83 55.53 -124.80
N LEU A 590 -39.09 54.98 -125.77
CA LEU A 590 -38.13 53.89 -125.54
C LEU A 590 -36.94 54.37 -124.71
N LYS A 591 -36.41 55.58 -124.96
CA LYS A 591 -35.34 56.18 -124.15
C LYS A 591 -35.78 56.43 -122.72
N HIS A 592 -37.00 56.94 -122.50
CA HIS A 592 -37.55 57.12 -121.15
C HIS A 592 -37.67 55.78 -120.42
N LYS A 593 -38.30 54.77 -121.05
CA LYS A 593 -38.42 53.41 -120.47
C LYS A 593 -37.06 52.76 -120.21
N ALA A 594 -36.06 52.98 -121.08
CA ALA A 594 -34.71 52.50 -120.86
C ALA A 594 -34.03 53.18 -119.66
N SER A 595 -34.28 54.48 -119.43
CA SER A 595 -33.77 55.21 -118.26
C SER A 595 -34.45 54.76 -116.96
N GLU A 596 -35.76 54.53 -116.99
CA GLU A 596 -36.55 54.05 -115.86
C GLU A 596 -36.19 52.61 -115.49
N ASN A 597 -36.00 51.72 -116.48
CA ASN A 597 -35.49 50.37 -116.24
C ASN A 597 -34.09 50.38 -115.60
N LYS A 598 -33.20 51.29 -116.00
CA LYS A 598 -31.87 51.43 -115.35
C LYS A 598 -32.00 51.86 -113.89
N LYS A 599 -32.94 52.76 -113.58
CA LYS A 599 -33.22 53.20 -112.21
C LYS A 599 -33.79 52.07 -111.35
N LEU A 600 -34.76 51.32 -111.88
CA LEU A 600 -35.33 50.14 -111.23
C LEU A 600 -34.29 49.04 -110.99
N ILE A 601 -33.38 48.80 -111.95
CA ILE A 601 -32.26 47.84 -111.76
C ILE A 601 -31.37 48.27 -110.59
N TYR A 602 -31.06 49.57 -110.47
CA TYR A 602 -30.27 50.09 -109.35
C TYR A 602 -30.99 49.95 -108.00
N GLU A 603 -32.30 50.25 -107.95
CA GLU A 603 -33.12 50.09 -106.75
C GLU A 603 -33.26 48.62 -106.32
N ILE A 604 -33.45 47.69 -107.27
CA ILE A 604 -33.47 46.24 -107.01
C ILE A 604 -32.14 45.77 -106.44
N HIS A 605 -31.02 46.22 -107.00
CA HIS A 605 -29.69 45.84 -106.50
C HIS A 605 -29.45 46.39 -105.07
N THR A 606 -29.94 47.59 -104.79
CA THR A 606 -29.87 48.20 -103.45
C THR A 606 -30.74 47.46 -102.44
N LEU A 607 -31.96 47.08 -102.83
CA LEU A 607 -32.86 46.26 -102.00
C LEU A 607 -32.28 44.87 -101.75
N LYS A 608 -31.69 44.23 -102.77
CA LYS A 608 -31.04 42.93 -102.63
C LYS A 608 -29.93 42.97 -101.57
N SER A 609 -29.07 44.00 -101.60
CA SER A 609 -28.02 44.18 -100.60
C SER A 609 -28.59 44.37 -99.18
N LYS A 610 -29.70 45.11 -99.04
CA LYS A 610 -30.36 45.30 -97.74
C LYS A 610 -31.04 44.02 -97.23
N VAL A 611 -31.62 43.22 -98.12
CA VAL A 611 -32.21 41.91 -97.77
C VAL A 611 -31.12 40.96 -97.29
N GLU A 612 -29.99 40.91 -97.99
CA GLU A 612 -28.85 40.07 -97.61
C GLU A 612 -28.25 40.47 -96.25
N GLU A 613 -28.16 41.78 -95.97
CA GLU A 613 -27.77 42.29 -94.64
C GLU A 613 -28.77 41.89 -93.55
N LYS A 614 -30.08 42.04 -93.81
CA LYS A 614 -31.13 41.64 -92.87
C LYS A 614 -31.17 40.13 -92.63
N GLU A 615 -30.91 39.33 -93.65
CA GLU A 615 -30.85 37.87 -93.54
C GLU A 615 -29.64 37.41 -92.70
N ASN A 616 -28.48 38.08 -92.86
CA ASN A 616 -27.33 37.87 -91.99
C ASN A 616 -27.61 38.27 -90.53
N LEU A 617 -28.31 39.37 -90.28
CA LEU A 617 -28.74 39.78 -88.94
C LEU A 617 -29.73 38.80 -88.31
N ILE A 618 -30.70 38.29 -89.08
CA ILE A 618 -31.65 37.27 -88.61
C ILE A 618 -30.91 36.00 -88.22
N LYS A 619 -29.94 35.57 -89.04
CA LYS A 619 -29.11 34.40 -88.72
C LYS A 619 -28.30 34.61 -87.44
N GLY A 620 -27.66 35.77 -87.29
CA GLY A 620 -26.96 36.13 -86.05
C GLY A 620 -27.86 36.18 -84.81
N ALA A 621 -29.10 36.68 -84.95
CA ALA A 621 -30.08 36.69 -83.86
C ALA A 621 -30.59 35.28 -83.51
N ALA A 622 -30.78 34.40 -84.51
CA ALA A 622 -31.17 33.01 -84.30
C ALA A 622 -30.07 32.22 -83.58
N ASP A 623 -28.81 32.40 -83.99
CA ASP A 623 -27.66 31.76 -83.34
C ASP A 623 -27.49 32.24 -81.88
N ALA A 624 -27.70 33.54 -81.61
CA ALA A 624 -27.67 34.09 -80.25
C ALA A 624 -28.83 33.55 -79.38
N LEU A 625 -30.03 33.42 -79.94
CA LEU A 625 -31.19 32.84 -79.26
C LEU A 625 -30.95 31.35 -78.91
N GLU A 626 -30.41 30.58 -79.85
CA GLU A 626 -30.05 29.18 -79.65
C GLU A 626 -28.98 29.03 -78.54
N GLN A 627 -28.02 29.95 -78.50
CA GLN A 627 -26.99 29.99 -77.45
C GLN A 627 -27.60 30.30 -76.07
N GLU A 628 -28.50 31.28 -75.96
CA GLU A 628 -29.17 31.59 -74.70
C GLU A 628 -30.09 30.46 -74.24
N LYS A 629 -30.77 29.78 -75.17
CA LYS A 629 -31.58 28.60 -74.84
C LYS A 629 -30.72 27.49 -74.19
N ARG A 630 -29.54 27.20 -74.75
CA ARG A 630 -28.63 26.21 -74.15
C ARG A 630 -28.11 26.64 -72.78
N LYS A 631 -27.83 27.93 -72.56
CA LYS A 631 -27.44 28.44 -71.23
C LYS A 631 -28.58 28.30 -70.22
N MET A 632 -29.81 28.58 -70.63
CA MET A 632 -30.99 28.43 -69.79
C MET A 632 -31.25 26.96 -69.43
N GLU A 633 -31.07 26.04 -70.37
CA GLU A 633 -31.16 24.60 -70.12
C GLU A 633 -30.09 24.14 -69.12
N SER A 634 -28.83 24.57 -69.30
CA SER A 634 -27.73 24.29 -68.35
C SER A 634 -28.01 24.84 -66.95
N ALA A 635 -28.51 26.07 -66.84
CA ALA A 635 -28.86 26.69 -65.56
C ALA A 635 -30.04 25.98 -64.88
N SER A 636 -31.02 25.48 -65.66
CA SER A 636 -32.13 24.69 -65.13
C SER A 636 -31.64 23.36 -64.57
N GLU A 637 -30.72 22.68 -65.26
CA GLU A 637 -30.14 21.41 -64.80
C GLU A 637 -29.30 21.60 -63.53
N GLU A 638 -28.54 22.69 -63.42
CA GLU A 638 -27.85 23.08 -62.18
C GLU A 638 -28.83 23.36 -61.04
N LEU A 639 -29.94 24.04 -61.31
CA LEU A 639 -30.99 24.31 -60.31
C LEU A 639 -31.65 23.03 -59.79
N ASP A 640 -31.92 22.08 -60.67
CA ASP A 640 -32.50 20.79 -60.30
C ASP A 640 -31.51 19.95 -59.48
N ASN A 641 -30.22 19.99 -59.82
CA ASN A 641 -29.15 19.36 -59.01
C ASN A 641 -29.04 19.98 -57.62
N LEU A 642 -29.05 21.31 -57.51
CA LEU A 642 -29.04 22.02 -56.22
C LEU A 642 -30.28 21.71 -55.39
N ARG A 643 -31.46 21.61 -56.02
CA ARG A 643 -32.70 21.23 -55.35
C ARG A 643 -32.62 19.81 -54.79
N ALA A 644 -32.12 18.86 -55.58
CA ALA A 644 -31.91 17.48 -55.11
C ALA A 644 -30.90 17.41 -53.95
N GLN A 645 -29.85 18.24 -53.98
CA GLN A 645 -28.89 18.36 -52.88
C GLN A 645 -29.56 18.94 -51.62
N ALA A 646 -30.38 19.98 -51.75
CA ALA A 646 -31.12 20.57 -50.64
C ALA A 646 -32.10 19.56 -50.01
N ASP A 647 -32.81 18.79 -50.82
CA ASP A 647 -33.71 17.74 -50.34
C ASP A 647 -32.96 16.63 -49.57
N SER A 648 -31.77 16.24 -50.06
CA SER A 648 -30.91 15.28 -49.40
C SER A 648 -30.39 15.81 -48.04
N GLN A 649 -29.95 17.06 -47.99
CA GLN A 649 -29.53 17.73 -46.76
C GLN A 649 -30.68 17.84 -45.76
N GLN A 650 -31.88 18.23 -46.22
CA GLN A 650 -33.06 18.32 -45.37
C GLN A 650 -33.44 16.95 -44.77
N LYS A 651 -33.35 15.88 -45.55
CA LYS A 651 -33.59 14.51 -45.07
C LYS A 651 -32.56 14.11 -44.00
N TRP A 652 -31.29 14.44 -44.21
CA TRP A 652 -30.23 14.20 -43.24
C TRP A 652 -30.45 14.99 -41.94
N ILE A 653 -30.85 16.26 -42.03
CA ILE A 653 -31.18 17.09 -40.85
C ILE A 653 -32.33 16.47 -40.06
N VAL A 654 -33.40 16.03 -40.72
CA VAL A 654 -34.53 15.39 -40.06
C VAL A 654 -34.11 14.11 -39.34
N GLU A 655 -33.30 13.26 -39.98
CA GLU A 655 -32.84 12.03 -39.35
C GLU A 655 -31.92 12.30 -38.16
N ASN A 656 -30.96 13.21 -38.31
CA ASN A 656 -30.07 13.61 -37.23
C ASN A 656 -30.83 14.28 -36.06
N SER A 657 -31.91 15.02 -36.34
CA SER A 657 -32.78 15.57 -35.30
C SER A 657 -33.52 14.49 -34.50
N LYS A 658 -33.91 13.38 -35.14
CA LYS A 658 -34.51 12.22 -34.45
C LYS A 658 -33.48 11.52 -33.59
N GLU A 659 -32.28 11.26 -34.12
CA GLU A 659 -31.18 10.66 -33.35
C GLU A 659 -30.80 11.52 -32.14
N LEU A 660 -30.75 12.84 -32.31
CA LEU A 660 -30.55 13.79 -31.22
C LEU A 660 -31.68 13.70 -30.16
N GLY A 661 -32.93 13.50 -30.60
CA GLY A 661 -34.06 13.27 -29.69
C GLY A 661 -33.92 11.98 -28.86
N VAL A 662 -33.45 10.90 -29.49
CA VAL A 662 -33.19 9.61 -28.81
C VAL A 662 -32.04 9.75 -27.81
N THR A 663 -30.91 10.34 -28.23
CA THR A 663 -29.74 10.54 -27.35
C THR A 663 -30.06 11.45 -26.18
N LYS A 664 -30.83 12.52 -26.39
CA LYS A 664 -31.34 13.38 -25.31
C LYS A 664 -32.20 12.60 -24.31
N SER A 665 -33.08 11.74 -24.79
CA SER A 665 -33.93 10.90 -23.92
C SER A 665 -33.10 9.91 -23.11
N ASN A 666 -32.08 9.30 -23.72
CA ASN A 666 -31.13 8.42 -23.04
C ASN A 666 -30.31 9.16 -21.98
N LEU A 667 -29.85 10.38 -22.29
CA LEU A 667 -29.12 11.23 -21.33
C LEU A 667 -29.99 11.56 -20.10
N VAL A 668 -31.27 11.88 -20.31
CA VAL A 668 -32.21 12.14 -19.21
C VAL A 668 -32.44 10.88 -18.36
N ALA A 669 -32.52 9.70 -18.98
CA ALA A 669 -32.63 8.44 -18.26
C ALA A 669 -31.35 8.14 -17.43
N ALA A 670 -30.18 8.33 -18.02
CA ALA A 670 -28.89 8.18 -17.34
C ALA A 670 -28.75 9.15 -16.16
N ALA A 671 -29.17 10.40 -16.31
CA ALA A 671 -29.16 11.39 -15.24
C ALA A 671 -30.03 10.98 -14.04
N LYS A 672 -31.21 10.38 -14.28
CA LYS A 672 -32.06 9.84 -13.21
C LYS A 672 -31.42 8.66 -12.48
N GLU A 673 -30.70 7.80 -13.20
CA GLU A 673 -29.99 6.68 -12.56
C GLU A 673 -28.80 7.17 -11.74
N ILE A 674 -28.07 8.20 -12.19
CA ILE A 674 -27.02 8.86 -11.41
C ILE A 674 -27.61 9.45 -10.12
N GLU A 675 -28.76 10.11 -10.17
CA GLU A 675 -29.42 10.65 -8.97
C GLU A 675 -29.80 9.55 -7.97
N LYS A 676 -30.20 8.38 -8.45
CA LYS A 676 -30.46 7.21 -7.61
C LYS A 676 -29.18 6.67 -6.97
N TYR A 677 -28.07 6.59 -7.71
CA TYR A 677 -26.77 6.21 -7.14
C TYR A 677 -26.29 7.21 -6.10
N ILE A 678 -26.48 8.51 -6.33
CA ILE A 678 -26.16 9.56 -5.35
C ILE A 678 -26.92 9.32 -4.04
N LYS A 679 -28.23 9.01 -4.10
CA LYS A 679 -29.03 8.69 -2.89
C LYS A 679 -28.50 7.44 -2.18
N GLN A 680 -28.14 6.40 -2.91
CA GLN A 680 -27.55 5.19 -2.33
C GLN A 680 -26.19 5.45 -1.67
N ILE A 681 -25.35 6.31 -2.27
CA ILE A 681 -24.07 6.72 -1.68
C ILE A 681 -24.31 7.47 -0.37
N TYR A 682 -25.27 8.40 -0.33
CA TYR A 682 -25.62 9.10 0.92
C TYR A 682 -26.10 8.15 2.03
N GLU A 683 -26.92 7.15 1.70
CA GLU A 683 -27.36 6.13 2.66
C GLU A 683 -26.18 5.27 3.16
N LEU A 684 -25.27 4.87 2.26
CA LEU A 684 -24.07 4.11 2.61
C LEU A 684 -23.11 4.92 3.48
N ASP A 685 -22.88 6.19 3.16
CA ASP A 685 -22.02 7.09 3.94
C ASP A 685 -22.58 7.29 5.35
N GLN A 686 -23.91 7.44 5.48
CA GLN A 686 -24.56 7.54 6.79
C GLN A 686 -24.38 6.25 7.61
N ASN A 687 -24.51 5.09 6.97
CA ASN A 687 -24.28 3.80 7.62
C ASN A 687 -22.82 3.60 8.02
N LEU A 688 -21.87 4.02 7.17
CA LEU A 688 -20.44 3.96 7.48
C LEU A 688 -20.08 4.86 8.66
N GLU A 689 -20.64 6.06 8.73
CA GLU A 689 -20.41 6.98 9.84
C GLU A 689 -21.01 6.42 11.14
N GLN A 690 -22.20 5.80 11.09
CA GLN A 690 -22.75 5.08 12.24
C GLN A 690 -21.81 3.95 12.70
N LYS A 691 -21.33 3.11 11.77
CA LYS A 691 -20.41 1.99 12.09
C LYS A 691 -19.07 2.46 12.63
N ARG A 692 -18.55 3.59 12.13
CA ARG A 692 -17.34 4.24 12.66
C ARG A 692 -17.54 4.65 14.11
N ASN A 693 -18.68 5.25 14.45
CA ASN A 693 -18.98 5.67 15.82
C ASN A 693 -19.13 4.46 16.76
N GLU A 694 -19.81 3.40 16.32
CA GLU A 694 -19.90 2.14 17.07
C GLU A 694 -18.49 1.54 17.33
N LEU A 695 -17.62 1.52 16.32
CA LEU A 695 -16.24 1.07 16.48
C LEU A 695 -15.44 1.94 17.45
N GLY A 696 -15.66 3.26 17.43
CA GLY A 696 -15.03 4.20 18.35
C GLY A 696 -15.36 3.91 19.82
N GLU A 697 -16.61 3.54 20.12
CA GLU A 697 -17.02 3.11 21.47
C GLU A 697 -16.40 1.76 21.86
N ILE A 698 -16.40 0.77 20.95
CA ILE A 698 -15.73 -0.53 21.20
C ILE A 698 -14.23 -0.33 21.47
N ASP A 699 -13.57 0.56 20.73
CA ASP A 699 -12.16 0.87 20.92
C ASP A 699 -11.89 1.59 22.26
N LYS A 700 -12.86 2.37 22.75
CA LYS A 700 -12.80 2.97 24.09
C LYS A 700 -12.96 1.89 25.17
N GLU A 701 -13.95 1.02 25.05
CA GLU A 701 -14.14 -0.12 25.96
C GLU A 701 -12.90 -1.03 25.98
N ARG A 702 -12.30 -1.31 24.82
CA ARG A 702 -11.06 -2.11 24.72
C ARG A 702 -9.90 -1.44 25.46
N ARG A 703 -9.73 -0.12 25.33
CA ARG A 703 -8.69 0.61 26.07
C ARG A 703 -8.90 0.54 27.59
N GLU A 704 -10.14 0.67 28.04
CA GLU A 704 -10.49 0.52 29.46
C GLU A 704 -10.19 -0.90 29.95
N LEU A 705 -10.53 -1.93 29.17
CA LEU A 705 -10.22 -3.33 29.49
C LEU A 705 -8.70 -3.58 29.55
N CYS A 706 -7.92 -3.05 28.59
CA CYS A 706 -6.46 -3.16 28.62
C CYS A 706 -5.87 -2.52 29.89
N ALA A 707 -6.37 -1.35 30.30
CA ALA A 707 -5.92 -0.70 31.54
C ALA A 707 -6.27 -1.52 32.79
N VAL A 708 -7.40 -2.23 32.80
CA VAL A 708 -7.76 -3.17 33.88
C VAL A 708 -6.83 -4.38 33.89
N ILE A 709 -6.53 -4.96 32.73
CA ILE A 709 -5.62 -6.10 32.60
C ILE A 709 -4.21 -5.72 33.07
N GLU A 710 -3.70 -4.55 32.69
CA GLU A 710 -2.40 -4.06 33.13
C GLU A 710 -2.34 -3.92 34.67
N LYS A 711 -3.37 -3.31 35.28
CA LYS A 711 -3.49 -3.22 36.74
C LYS A 711 -3.54 -4.59 37.41
N GLN A 712 -4.25 -5.56 36.83
CA GLN A 712 -4.30 -6.93 37.35
C GLN A 712 -2.94 -7.62 37.25
N GLN A 713 -2.21 -7.41 36.16
CA GLN A 713 -0.90 -8.00 35.95
C GLN A 713 0.13 -7.43 36.93
N ASP A 714 0.08 -6.13 37.22
CA ASP A 714 0.94 -5.52 38.23
C ASP A 714 0.59 -5.97 39.65
N ALA A 715 -0.70 -6.14 39.96
CA ALA A 715 -1.14 -6.73 41.22
C ALA A 715 -0.65 -8.19 41.37
N LEU A 716 -0.68 -8.99 40.30
CA LEU A 716 -0.14 -10.34 40.29
C LEU A 716 1.37 -10.35 40.53
N LYS A 717 2.15 -9.50 39.85
CA LYS A 717 3.60 -9.37 40.10
C LYS A 717 3.89 -9.00 41.57
N CYS A 718 3.11 -8.09 42.15
CA CYS A 718 3.22 -7.72 43.56
C CYS A 718 2.92 -8.91 44.49
N ASN A 719 1.88 -9.68 44.18
CA ASN A 719 1.53 -10.87 44.95
C ASN A 719 2.59 -11.97 44.84
N GLU A 720 3.12 -12.24 43.65
CA GLU A 720 4.22 -13.18 43.47
C GLU A 720 5.47 -12.75 44.26
N ALA A 721 5.78 -11.46 44.29
CA ALA A 721 6.90 -10.96 45.10
C ALA A 721 6.67 -11.21 46.60
N LYS A 722 5.45 -10.96 47.11
CA LYS A 722 5.07 -11.28 48.49
C LYS A 722 5.14 -12.78 48.76
N GLU A 723 4.66 -13.62 47.85
CA GLU A 723 4.69 -15.08 47.99
C GLU A 723 6.13 -15.59 48.07
N ARG A 724 7.02 -15.12 47.19
CA ARG A 724 8.46 -15.45 47.23
C ARG A 724 9.07 -15.06 48.58
N GLU A 725 8.74 -13.89 49.11
CA GLU A 725 9.22 -13.44 50.41
C GLU A 725 8.70 -14.32 51.55
N THR A 726 7.41 -14.63 51.57
CA THR A 726 6.84 -15.55 52.58
C THR A 726 7.44 -16.95 52.50
N THR A 727 7.77 -17.42 51.30
CA THR A 727 8.43 -18.72 51.09
C THR A 727 9.83 -18.73 51.67
N LYS A 728 10.62 -17.66 51.49
CA LYS A 728 11.95 -17.50 52.11
C LYS A 728 11.87 -17.45 53.64
N GLN A 729 10.89 -16.73 54.17
CA GLN A 729 10.65 -16.68 55.62
C GLN A 729 10.26 -18.05 56.18
N MET A 730 9.42 -18.80 55.44
CA MET A 730 9.04 -20.15 55.82
C MET A 730 10.23 -21.11 55.76
N GLU A 731 11.06 -21.04 54.73
CA GLU A 731 12.29 -21.85 54.62
C GLU A 731 13.26 -21.56 55.78
N SER A 732 13.43 -20.28 56.14
CA SER A 732 14.23 -19.87 57.31
C SER A 732 13.66 -20.43 58.61
N THR A 733 12.33 -20.44 58.75
CA THR A 733 11.63 -21.01 59.92
C THR A 733 11.80 -22.52 59.97
N VAL A 734 11.65 -23.22 58.85
CA VAL A 734 11.87 -24.67 58.75
C VAL A 734 13.31 -25.02 59.13
N ASN A 735 14.29 -24.26 58.64
CA ASN A 735 15.70 -24.44 58.99
C ASN A 735 15.96 -24.23 60.50
N LEU A 736 15.31 -23.24 61.11
CA LEU A 736 15.39 -23.02 62.56
C LEU A 736 14.77 -24.19 63.33
N VAL A 737 13.57 -24.63 62.95
CA VAL A 737 12.88 -25.77 63.56
C VAL A 737 13.71 -27.04 63.44
N HIS A 738 14.33 -27.29 62.27
CA HIS A 738 15.21 -28.44 62.08
C HIS A 738 16.42 -28.38 63.01
N LYS A 739 17.10 -27.24 63.12
CA LYS A 739 18.22 -27.04 64.06
C LYS A 739 17.80 -27.27 65.51
N LEU A 740 16.65 -26.74 65.92
CA LEU A 740 16.12 -26.94 67.27
C LEU A 740 15.80 -28.41 67.52
N LEU A 741 15.21 -29.11 66.54
CA LEU A 741 14.92 -30.54 66.66
C LEU A 741 16.21 -31.34 66.85
N THR A 742 17.28 -31.03 66.10
CA THR A 742 18.59 -31.67 66.29
C THR A 742 19.14 -31.43 67.70
N MET A 743 19.07 -30.19 68.20
CA MET A 743 19.50 -29.89 69.57
C MET A 743 18.68 -30.64 70.63
N VAL A 744 17.37 -30.78 70.43
CA VAL A 744 16.50 -31.56 71.32
C VAL A 744 16.87 -33.04 71.28
N THR A 745 17.09 -33.61 70.10
CA THR A 745 17.50 -35.02 69.98
C THR A 745 18.86 -35.29 70.63
N ASP A 746 19.81 -34.34 70.52
CA ASP A 746 21.11 -34.45 71.19
C ASP A 746 20.98 -34.37 72.71
N LEU A 747 20.12 -33.47 73.21
CA LEU A 747 19.80 -33.36 74.62
C LEU A 747 19.11 -34.63 75.14
N GLU A 748 18.13 -35.16 74.41
CA GLU A 748 17.46 -36.42 74.75
C GLU A 748 18.46 -37.58 74.84
N ALA A 749 19.39 -37.68 73.88
CA ALA A 749 20.44 -38.68 73.88
C ALA A 749 21.37 -38.54 75.10
N SER A 750 21.83 -37.32 75.41
CA SER A 750 22.68 -37.03 76.58
C SER A 750 21.96 -37.33 77.89
N VAL A 751 20.70 -36.93 78.03
CA VAL A 751 19.89 -37.20 79.23
C VAL A 751 19.67 -38.70 79.39
N ASN A 752 19.39 -39.41 78.30
CA ASN A 752 19.19 -40.86 78.35
C ASN A 752 20.48 -41.61 78.72
N GLU A 753 21.64 -41.13 78.25
CA GLU A 753 22.95 -41.65 78.68
C GLU A 753 23.18 -41.42 80.18
N ASP A 754 22.89 -40.21 80.68
CA ASP A 754 23.00 -39.87 82.10
C ASP A 754 22.06 -40.68 82.98
N ILE A 755 20.80 -40.86 82.55
CA ILE A 755 19.83 -41.72 83.23
C ILE A 755 20.34 -43.16 83.26
N SER A 756 20.80 -43.69 82.13
CA SER A 756 21.35 -45.05 82.05
C SER A 756 22.53 -45.23 83.00
N ARG A 757 23.46 -44.27 83.03
CA ARG A 757 24.61 -44.26 83.95
C ARG A 757 24.17 -44.25 85.42
N ASN A 758 23.16 -43.45 85.75
CA ASN A 758 22.61 -43.39 87.10
C ASN A 758 21.88 -44.67 87.50
N CYS A 759 21.12 -45.28 86.58
CA CYS A 759 20.50 -46.59 86.79
C CYS A 759 21.55 -47.67 87.08
N SER A 760 22.62 -47.75 86.29
CA SER A 760 23.71 -48.70 86.55
C SER A 760 24.40 -48.46 87.90
N ARG A 761 24.61 -47.19 88.29
CA ARG A 761 25.14 -46.85 89.63
C ARG A 761 24.18 -47.28 90.75
N LEU A 762 22.89 -47.06 90.58
CA LEU A 762 21.87 -47.44 91.55
C LEU A 762 21.76 -48.97 91.67
N GLU A 763 21.84 -49.71 90.57
CA GLU A 763 21.89 -51.18 90.56
C GLU A 763 23.12 -51.69 91.30
N SER A 764 24.29 -51.09 91.07
CA SER A 764 25.51 -51.40 91.82
C SER A 764 25.31 -51.19 93.32
N MET A 765 24.79 -50.02 93.72
CA MET A 765 24.53 -49.71 95.14
C MET A 765 23.46 -50.64 95.75
N SER A 766 22.44 -51.01 94.98
CA SER A 766 21.42 -51.99 95.39
C SER A 766 22.05 -53.37 95.62
N SER A 767 22.98 -53.80 94.76
CA SER A 767 23.72 -55.04 94.93
C SER A 767 24.59 -55.03 96.19
N GLU A 768 25.28 -53.92 96.46
CA GLU A 768 26.04 -53.71 97.70
C GLU A 768 25.13 -53.73 98.94
N PHE A 769 23.95 -53.09 98.85
CA PHE A 769 22.98 -53.12 99.92
C PHE A 769 22.43 -54.53 100.17
N CYS A 770 22.22 -55.33 99.11
CA CYS A 770 21.86 -56.74 99.24
C CYS A 770 22.96 -57.54 99.94
N PHE A 771 24.22 -57.29 99.60
CA PHE A 771 25.35 -57.91 100.30
C PHE A 771 25.38 -57.51 101.78
N LEU A 772 25.19 -56.23 102.10
CA LEU A 772 25.14 -55.74 103.48
C LEU A 772 23.96 -56.34 104.25
N LYS A 773 22.78 -56.43 103.64
CA LYS A 773 21.59 -57.10 104.19
C LYS A 773 21.88 -58.56 104.53
N ASN A 774 22.57 -59.28 103.66
CA ASN A 774 22.98 -60.67 103.90
C ASN A 774 24.01 -60.78 105.03
N LYS A 775 24.94 -59.83 105.13
CA LYS A 775 25.90 -59.78 106.25
C LYS A 775 25.20 -59.49 107.57
N ALA A 776 24.22 -58.57 107.57
CA ALA A 776 23.40 -58.25 108.73
C ALA A 776 22.52 -59.43 109.16
N SER A 777 21.93 -60.17 108.22
CA SER A 777 21.16 -61.38 108.54
C SER A 777 22.05 -62.48 109.12
N ALA A 778 23.25 -62.69 108.57
CA ALA A 778 24.23 -63.62 109.13
C ALA A 778 24.67 -63.23 110.55
N LEU A 779 24.92 -61.94 110.80
CA LEU A 779 25.23 -61.43 112.15
C LEU A 779 24.06 -61.61 113.11
N LYS A 780 22.82 -61.37 112.67
CA LYS A 780 21.62 -61.61 113.49
C LYS A 780 21.49 -63.08 113.88
N THR A 781 21.70 -63.99 112.93
CA THR A 781 21.72 -65.45 113.20
C THR A 781 22.83 -65.82 114.17
N MET A 782 24.04 -65.30 113.97
CA MET A 782 25.16 -65.51 114.90
C MET A 782 24.84 -65.01 116.31
N GLY A 783 24.22 -63.82 116.42
CA GLY A 783 23.77 -63.25 117.68
C GLY A 783 22.74 -64.12 118.40
N LEU A 784 21.79 -64.71 117.66
CA LEU A 784 20.82 -65.68 118.21
C LEU A 784 21.51 -66.95 118.73
N VAL A 785 22.49 -67.47 117.97
CA VAL A 785 23.29 -68.64 118.40
C VAL A 785 24.09 -68.34 119.68
N TYR A 786 24.71 -67.16 119.76
CA TYR A 786 25.43 -66.74 120.98
C TYR A 786 24.48 -66.57 122.17
N LYS A 787 23.31 -65.94 121.96
CA LYS A 787 22.28 -65.79 122.98
C LYS A 787 21.82 -67.15 123.50
N GLN A 788 21.48 -68.08 122.61
CA GLN A 788 21.06 -69.43 122.99
C GLN A 788 22.15 -70.17 123.77
N ARG A 789 23.41 -70.07 123.33
CA ARG A 789 24.55 -70.68 124.04
C ARG A 789 24.75 -70.09 125.44
N LEU A 790 24.57 -68.78 125.61
CA LEU A 790 24.64 -68.12 126.91
C LEU A 790 23.50 -68.57 127.82
N GLU A 791 22.27 -68.60 127.30
CA GLU A 791 21.08 -69.08 128.03
C GLU A 791 21.26 -70.54 128.48
N THR A 792 21.79 -71.43 127.63
CA THR A 792 22.10 -72.81 128.02
C THR A 792 23.15 -72.86 129.13
N LYS A 793 24.20 -72.04 129.06
CA LYS A 793 25.22 -71.98 130.12
C LYS A 793 24.66 -71.46 131.44
N SER A 794 23.81 -70.44 131.42
CA SER A 794 23.16 -69.93 132.63
C SER A 794 22.21 -70.95 133.25
N SER A 795 21.45 -71.69 132.44
CA SER A 795 20.60 -72.78 132.94
C SER A 795 21.42 -73.91 133.55
N ASN A 796 22.54 -74.29 132.93
CA ASN A 796 23.44 -75.29 133.50
C ASN A 796 24.07 -74.82 134.82
N LEU A 797 24.43 -73.54 134.92
CA LEU A 797 24.96 -72.96 136.15
C LEU A 797 23.90 -72.92 137.26
N ALA A 798 22.67 -72.51 136.94
CA ALA A 798 21.57 -72.51 137.90
C ALA A 798 21.24 -73.92 138.41
N ASN A 799 21.30 -74.94 137.54
CA ASN A 799 21.14 -76.34 137.96
C ASN A 799 22.28 -76.80 138.88
N ALA A 800 23.53 -76.41 138.58
CA ALA A 800 24.67 -76.72 139.43
C ALA A 800 24.60 -76.01 140.79
N GLU A 801 24.13 -74.76 140.82
CA GLU A 801 23.88 -74.01 142.05
C GLU A 801 22.80 -74.70 142.90
N ALA A 802 21.67 -75.10 142.31
CA ALA A 802 20.62 -75.83 143.01
C ALA A 802 21.11 -77.19 143.56
N GLU A 803 21.99 -77.89 142.84
CA GLU A 803 22.61 -79.14 143.31
C GLU A 803 23.55 -78.90 144.51
N VAL A 804 24.35 -77.82 144.46
CA VAL A 804 25.22 -77.41 145.57
C VAL A 804 24.40 -77.00 146.80
N ASP A 805 23.29 -76.27 146.63
CA ASP A 805 22.40 -75.91 147.72
C ASP A 805 21.77 -77.15 148.38
N LEU A 806 21.33 -78.13 147.57
CA LEU A 806 20.76 -79.39 148.06
C LEU A 806 21.78 -80.22 148.87
N LEU A 807 23.03 -80.25 148.41
CA LEU A 807 24.15 -80.84 149.17
C LEU A 807 24.46 -80.04 150.44
N GLY A 808 24.36 -78.72 150.40
CA GLY A 808 24.49 -77.83 151.55
C GLY A 808 23.45 -78.12 152.63
N ASP A 809 22.18 -78.24 152.23
CA ASP A 809 21.08 -78.64 153.11
C ASP A 809 21.34 -80.02 153.74
N GLU A 810 21.81 -80.99 152.96
CA GLU A 810 22.15 -82.32 153.46
C GLU A 810 23.28 -82.27 154.50
N VAL A 811 24.34 -81.50 154.24
CA VAL A 811 25.44 -81.26 155.19
C VAL A 811 24.93 -80.58 156.47
N ASP A 812 24.05 -79.60 156.36
CA ASP A 812 23.44 -78.90 157.51
C ASP A 812 22.56 -79.85 158.35
N THR A 813 21.79 -80.74 157.71
CA THR A 813 21.02 -81.76 158.45
C THR A 813 21.93 -82.73 159.20
N LEU A 814 23.05 -83.14 158.60
CA LEU A 814 24.06 -83.99 159.26
C LEU A 814 24.74 -83.25 160.42
N LEU A 815 25.05 -81.97 160.26
CA LEU A 815 25.59 -81.11 161.34
C LEU A 815 24.62 -81.00 162.52
N ARG A 816 23.34 -80.75 162.26
CA ARG A 816 22.31 -80.71 163.32
C ARG A 816 22.13 -82.06 164.00
N LEU A 817 22.23 -83.16 163.27
CA LEU A 817 22.18 -84.51 163.87
C LEU A 817 23.39 -84.74 164.79
N LEU A 818 24.59 -84.35 164.34
CA LEU A 818 25.81 -84.43 165.13
C LEU A 818 25.72 -83.56 166.40
N GLU A 819 25.14 -82.37 166.31
CA GLU A 819 24.87 -81.50 167.46
C GLU A 819 23.93 -82.15 168.47
N ARG A 820 22.84 -82.78 168.02
CA ARG A 820 21.92 -83.51 168.91
C ARG A 820 22.60 -84.71 169.58
N ILE A 821 23.45 -85.44 168.85
CA ILE A 821 24.26 -86.53 169.42
C ILE A 821 25.22 -85.96 170.47
N TYR A 822 25.86 -84.83 170.19
CA TYR A 822 26.75 -84.15 171.12
C TYR A 822 26.02 -83.73 172.41
N VAL A 823 24.88 -83.05 172.30
CA VAL A 823 24.09 -82.61 173.47
C VAL A 823 23.63 -83.81 174.32
N ALA A 824 23.20 -84.89 173.66
CA ALA A 824 22.82 -86.11 174.36
C ALA A 824 24.01 -86.73 175.12
N LEU A 825 25.18 -86.80 174.49
CA LEU A 825 26.40 -87.30 175.11
C LEU A 825 26.91 -86.38 176.24
N ASP A 826 26.83 -85.05 176.07
CA ASP A 826 27.24 -84.05 177.07
C ASP A 826 26.35 -84.11 178.32
N HIS A 827 25.05 -84.41 178.19
CA HIS A 827 24.15 -84.61 179.33
C HIS A 827 24.57 -85.78 180.24
N TYR A 828 25.16 -86.83 179.67
CA TYR A 828 25.71 -87.97 180.43
C TYR A 828 27.16 -87.77 180.87
N SER A 829 27.75 -86.59 180.65
CA SER A 829 29.17 -86.28 180.93
C SER A 829 29.61 -86.62 182.36
N HIS A 830 28.76 -86.39 183.37
CA HIS A 830 29.06 -86.73 184.76
C HIS A 830 29.22 -88.24 185.01
N ILE A 831 28.53 -89.07 184.24
CA ILE A 831 28.63 -90.54 184.32
C ILE A 831 29.79 -91.02 183.43
N LEU A 832 29.99 -90.37 182.28
CA LEU A 832 31.01 -90.72 181.29
C LEU A 832 32.44 -90.33 181.72
N GLN A 833 32.64 -89.59 182.81
CA GLN A 833 33.96 -89.31 183.38
C GLN A 833 34.77 -90.57 183.73
N HIS A 834 34.12 -91.71 183.91
CA HIS A 834 34.80 -93.00 184.13
C HIS A 834 35.26 -93.71 182.85
N TYR A 835 34.95 -93.18 181.65
CA TYR A 835 35.30 -93.76 180.35
C TYR A 835 36.12 -92.78 179.49
N PRO A 836 37.47 -92.80 179.56
CA PRO A 836 38.34 -91.83 178.89
C PRO A 836 38.15 -91.71 177.37
N GLY A 837 37.92 -92.84 176.67
CA GLY A 837 37.79 -92.85 175.21
C GLY A 837 36.56 -92.12 174.67
N ILE A 838 35.46 -92.10 175.41
CA ILE A 838 34.23 -91.39 175.00
C ILE A 838 34.41 -89.88 175.17
N MET A 839 35.15 -89.47 176.20
CA MET A 839 35.45 -88.06 176.47
C MET A 839 36.33 -87.40 175.38
N GLU A 840 37.23 -88.16 174.76
CA GLU A 840 38.04 -87.66 173.64
C GLU A 840 37.21 -87.45 172.36
N ILE A 841 36.30 -88.37 172.05
CA ILE A 841 35.35 -88.23 170.93
C ILE A 841 34.44 -87.03 171.18
N LEU A 842 33.97 -86.83 172.41
CA LEU A 842 33.14 -85.69 172.79
C LEU A 842 33.89 -84.35 172.61
N LYS A 843 35.20 -84.31 172.90
CA LYS A 843 36.05 -83.15 172.57
C LYS A 843 36.24 -82.93 171.07
N LEU A 844 36.33 -84.00 170.28
CA LEU A 844 36.46 -83.92 168.81
C LEU A 844 35.16 -83.40 168.17
N VAL A 845 34.02 -83.95 168.59
CA VAL A 845 32.69 -83.51 168.13
C VAL A 845 32.43 -82.07 168.56
N ARG A 846 32.82 -81.68 169.79
CA ARG A 846 32.81 -80.26 170.21
C ARG A 846 33.65 -79.41 169.25
N LYS A 847 34.86 -79.82 168.88
CA LYS A 847 35.76 -79.07 168.00
C LYS A 847 35.18 -78.86 166.60
N GLU A 848 34.49 -79.87 166.05
CA GLU A 848 33.86 -79.78 164.73
C GLU A 848 32.55 -78.95 164.78
N LEU A 849 31.75 -79.06 165.84
CA LEU A 849 30.54 -78.23 166.03
C LEU A 849 30.83 -76.77 166.38
N THR A 850 31.95 -76.49 167.07
CA THR A 850 32.39 -75.11 167.35
C THR A 850 33.21 -74.49 166.22
N GLY A 851 33.40 -75.21 165.11
CA GLY A 851 34.03 -74.67 163.89
C GLY A 851 35.53 -74.37 164.02
N ASP A 852 36.19 -74.87 165.07
CA ASP A 852 37.59 -74.52 165.38
C ASP A 852 38.62 -75.29 164.52
N SER A 853 38.16 -76.03 163.50
CA SER A 853 38.96 -76.75 162.50
C SER A 853 39.17 -75.99 161.18
N ARG A 854 38.55 -74.81 160.96
CA ARG A 854 38.58 -74.08 159.66
C ARG A 854 39.57 -72.91 159.54
N LYS A 855 40.69 -72.90 160.28
CA LYS A 855 41.74 -71.85 160.17
C LYS A 855 42.96 -72.20 159.31
N HIS A 856 42.94 -73.30 158.56
CA HIS A 856 43.98 -73.60 157.58
C HIS A 856 43.35 -74.03 156.25
N HIS A 857 42.92 -73.07 155.43
CA HIS A 857 43.19 -73.00 153.99
C HIS A 857 42.72 -71.68 153.38
#